data_AF-A0AA36MQB0-F1
#
_entry.id   AF-A0AA36MQB0-F1
#
_cell.length_a   1.000
_cell.length_b   1.000
_cell.length_c   1.000
_cell.angle_alpha   90.00
_cell.angle_beta   90.00
_cell.angle_gamma   90.00
#
_symmetry.space_group_name_H-M   'P 1'
#
loop_
_entity.id
_entity.type
_entity.pdbx_description
1 polymer ?
#
loop_
_entity_poly.entity_id
_entity_poly.type
_entity_poly.pdbx_seq_one_letter_code
_entity_poly.pdbx_strand_id
1 'polypeptide(L)'
;MDALALALQSSQPPAVAEWVLLLLRWRALKASPTASWEMCQALARRAAEVGEAPLPDPLPRWNPPEILEQLHAWLSSKMPEETAGRLPALANFQADADSLMHSGFQWLGQEDVVSEEPERPALVLPVPLVLVSCDTVQDYHLAAVALRSCVRGCALLLNQRGLVANADRHVVALVQHLFYEVLPMPLPPSRGVSACFWRSMPMYYEAQASLVREIWLLVQYFLAASLSLPLNTHHHSVRLLTLCSALAILDAVLRRLPPHTQNDLSRVYSGVLRSSSKASAFAVTAQLAQSTEELPLSDPRAQELRSGLLDYFAGAGESRAAGRKARRIFEFTNMRLGAGDLELLQRLALLRGCVQGSCPESRLARYLTGEVPELLSAFPGLMVLRDMSFLVRLLCVKITSASDLRRSDGKPWNTLDLMLRWEYDAEEGRLRVQGLQRALVPGELSVPAGDKPETASFFSRLGRTVTSLWTSQVQEPVLLSAAEASNLAGQSIHTEDDVLHTPELPNFEAKLSQADSELLLSFLTVPYLRVPLLLQFFNDRSRFAALCCPRLQAMLDAVLFEPGPFEEENESAQCPEVVYPGLSGSEGQKLLATPAGRFVHELVHSPTPVLAELDGIFRLAMERDVPQYTSASSAVLYAVRLWTRVGRLSDLVLRPFRSAQLPEATAYAGREPQKADHFETSPTQSHATPSGATSSAFAPNPELVAMSVSLDGFGRFINVFWSDVGVTRTEIGMLSLAQMVASFLGQLFWSLATDRLGEYKRVLVGTSLAGTAIIFFNLVPAVQTNFWLLSLVCVSSSFFLSTGGPIIDAMCLSVLKEQESEEQYGDQRLWCAVGWGGMSLVAGQLIDTFGIGFMFWGFASIQAVYLGIILYYMPMRKNKQEASQEMASIRQFLNFDVLWFFANLVVYGLAMSVVESFLLVFLNEDFENCPKVLLGASTAVMCFFEIPVFKYVENVWASNKDRLTSVLMACKVVLAFRCLCYTVIPASNPWLVLLVEPLHGFTFAAMWSATVEYGQRIAPPGCVARMQALVNGIYYQIAMGIGTAMWGPLVMDPPAGLGFRNCFRVDAAGIVLWGLIWQSGLMLRHRSRIAREAAVSEQPLTDRA
;
A
#
# COMPACT_ATOMS: atom_id res chain seq x y z
N MET A 1 -36.83 17.21 23.58
CA MET A 1 -37.96 17.66 22.74
C MET A 1 -38.30 16.64 21.68
N ASP A 2 -37.34 16.08 20.94
CA ASP A 2 -37.62 15.10 19.88
C ASP A 2 -38.22 13.79 20.40
N ALA A 3 -37.78 13.28 21.56
CA ALA A 3 -38.41 12.13 22.22
C ALA A 3 -39.84 12.42 22.68
N LEU A 4 -40.14 13.65 23.09
CA LEU A 4 -41.49 14.10 23.46
C LEU A 4 -42.36 14.30 22.22
N ALA A 5 -41.80 14.81 21.12
CA ALA A 5 -42.48 14.96 19.83
C ALA A 5 -42.86 13.60 19.23
N LEU A 6 -41.95 12.62 19.28
CA LEU A 6 -42.21 11.22 18.89
C LEU A 6 -43.26 10.55 19.79
N ALA A 7 -43.26 10.84 21.10
CA ALA A 7 -44.27 10.34 22.04
C ALA A 7 -45.66 10.98 21.82
N LEU A 8 -45.71 12.27 21.46
CA LEU A 8 -46.97 12.98 21.17
C LEU A 8 -47.54 12.61 19.80
N GLN A 9 -46.70 12.45 18.77
CA GLN A 9 -47.09 12.02 17.43
C GLN A 9 -47.61 10.58 17.39
N SER A 10 -47.21 9.74 18.36
CA SER A 10 -47.71 8.35 18.47
C SER A 10 -48.99 8.20 19.31
N SER A 11 -49.39 9.22 20.08
CA SER A 11 -50.48 9.13 21.07
C SER A 11 -51.66 10.07 20.85
N GLN A 12 -51.55 11.04 19.92
CA GLN A 12 -52.59 12.00 19.56
C GLN A 12 -52.64 12.17 18.03
N PRO A 13 -53.75 12.67 17.45
CA PRO A 13 -53.76 13.06 16.04
C PRO A 13 -52.62 14.06 15.76
N PRO A 14 -51.90 13.94 14.63
CA PRO A 14 -50.64 14.63 14.38
C PRO A 14 -50.75 16.16 14.48
N ALA A 15 -51.90 16.74 14.12
CA ALA A 15 -52.17 18.17 14.26
C ALA A 15 -52.17 18.66 15.72
N VAL A 16 -52.71 17.86 16.66
CA VAL A 16 -52.73 18.22 18.09
C VAL A 16 -51.33 18.14 18.70
N ALA A 17 -50.52 17.18 18.26
CA ALA A 17 -49.11 17.09 18.66
C ALA A 17 -48.30 18.32 18.20
N GLU A 18 -48.52 18.81 16.97
CA GLU A 18 -47.88 20.03 16.48
C GLU A 18 -48.34 21.28 17.22
N TRP A 19 -49.64 21.42 17.55
CA TRP A 19 -50.14 22.56 18.34
C TRP A 19 -49.54 22.60 19.75
N VAL A 20 -49.41 21.45 20.42
CA VAL A 20 -48.76 21.35 21.74
C VAL A 20 -47.28 21.73 21.66
N LEU A 21 -46.56 21.31 20.61
CA LEU A 21 -45.17 21.69 20.40
C LEU A 21 -45.01 23.19 20.13
N LEU A 22 -45.88 23.79 19.31
CA LEU A 22 -45.89 25.24 19.07
C LEU A 22 -46.13 26.03 20.37
N LEU A 23 -46.99 25.53 21.25
CA LEU A 23 -47.30 26.16 22.54
C LEU A 23 -46.14 26.07 23.54
N LEU A 24 -45.42 24.94 23.58
CA LEU A 24 -44.19 24.81 24.37
C LEU A 24 -43.08 25.73 23.86
N ARG A 25 -42.93 25.86 22.54
CA ARG A 25 -41.97 26.77 21.90
C ARG A 25 -42.29 28.24 22.16
N TRP A 26 -43.57 28.61 22.11
CA TRP A 26 -44.05 29.92 22.51
C TRP A 26 -43.69 30.27 23.97
N ARG A 27 -43.88 29.33 24.91
CA ARG A 27 -43.54 29.55 26.33
C ARG A 27 -42.05 29.78 26.54
N ALA A 28 -41.20 29.00 25.88
CA ALA A 28 -39.75 29.15 25.96
C ALA A 28 -39.30 30.51 25.41
N LEU A 29 -39.86 30.95 24.28
CA LEU A 29 -39.58 32.27 23.70
C LEU A 29 -40.06 33.43 24.60
N LYS A 30 -41.24 33.30 25.23
CA LYS A 30 -41.76 34.31 26.17
C LYS A 30 -40.92 34.44 27.46
N ALA A 31 -40.28 33.36 27.90
CA ALA A 31 -39.44 33.34 29.10
C ALA A 31 -38.00 33.82 28.84
N SER A 32 -37.57 33.92 27.58
CA SER A 32 -36.20 34.29 27.23
C SER A 32 -36.02 35.82 27.11
N PRO A 33 -35.01 36.43 27.78
CA PRO A 33 -34.70 37.85 27.63
C PRO A 33 -34.05 38.19 26.29
N THR A 34 -33.68 37.19 25.46
CA THR A 34 -32.98 37.37 24.17
C THR A 34 -33.87 37.10 22.95
N ALA A 35 -35.19 36.97 23.13
CA ALA A 35 -36.11 36.69 22.02
C ALA A 35 -36.08 37.82 20.96
N SER A 36 -35.54 37.54 19.78
CA SER A 36 -35.48 38.50 18.69
C SER A 36 -36.80 38.56 17.90
N TRP A 37 -37.01 39.68 17.21
CA TRP A 37 -38.16 39.91 16.33
C TRP A 37 -38.33 38.80 15.29
N GLU A 38 -37.22 38.34 14.71
CA GLU A 38 -37.18 37.31 13.66
C GLU A 38 -37.63 35.94 14.17
N MET A 39 -37.27 35.58 15.41
CA MET A 39 -37.69 34.32 16.04
C MET A 39 -39.21 34.28 16.26
N CYS A 40 -39.79 35.41 16.68
CA CYS A 40 -41.24 35.53 16.86
C CYS A 40 -41.98 35.44 15.51
N GLN A 41 -41.43 36.02 14.44
CA GLN A 41 -41.99 35.91 13.08
C GLN A 41 -41.93 34.48 12.52
N ALA A 42 -40.82 33.77 12.73
CA ALA A 42 -40.67 32.39 12.27
C ALA A 42 -41.65 31.44 12.98
N LEU A 43 -41.85 31.63 14.30
CA LEU A 43 -42.87 30.89 15.06
C LEU A 43 -44.28 31.20 14.56
N ALA A 44 -44.59 32.46 14.26
CA ALA A 44 -45.88 32.89 13.74
C ALA A 44 -46.19 32.33 12.35
N ARG A 45 -45.21 32.34 11.44
CA ARG A 45 -45.34 31.72 10.11
C ARG A 45 -45.58 30.22 10.21
N ARG A 46 -44.84 29.53 11.08
CA ARG A 46 -45.04 28.08 11.25
C ARG A 46 -46.41 27.76 11.84
N ALA A 47 -46.92 28.58 12.76
CA ALA A 47 -48.28 28.42 13.26
C ALA A 47 -49.34 28.65 12.17
N ALA A 48 -49.11 29.62 11.27
CA ALA A 48 -50.00 29.88 10.13
C ALA A 48 -50.00 28.73 9.11
N GLU A 49 -48.84 28.14 8.81
CA GLU A 49 -48.69 26.96 7.93
C GLU A 49 -49.45 25.74 8.48
N VAL A 50 -49.39 25.51 9.78
CA VAL A 50 -49.99 24.33 10.43
C VAL A 50 -51.52 24.47 10.58
N GLY A 51 -52.06 25.69 10.57
CA GLY A 51 -53.44 25.93 11.02
C GLY A 51 -54.32 26.79 10.11
N GLU A 52 -53.95 26.98 8.83
CA GLU A 52 -54.70 27.77 7.85
C GLU A 52 -55.15 29.14 8.41
N ALA A 53 -54.27 29.84 9.11
CA ALA A 53 -54.54 31.22 9.53
C ALA A 53 -53.88 32.19 8.55
N PRO A 54 -54.63 33.14 7.93
CA PRO A 54 -54.04 34.11 7.03
C PRO A 54 -53.20 35.10 7.84
N LEU A 55 -51.88 35.08 7.68
CA LEU A 55 -51.05 36.20 8.10
C LEU A 55 -51.28 37.36 7.12
N PRO A 56 -51.55 38.59 7.59
CA PRO A 56 -51.68 39.74 6.70
C PRO A 56 -50.33 40.04 6.01
N ASP A 57 -50.37 40.26 4.70
CA ASP A 57 -49.19 40.58 3.89
C ASP A 57 -49.29 42.04 3.37
N PRO A 58 -48.30 42.92 3.64
CA PRO A 58 -47.07 42.65 4.39
C PRO A 58 -47.33 42.52 5.90
N LEU A 59 -46.53 41.69 6.55
CA LEU A 59 -46.56 41.52 8.01
C LEU A 59 -46.41 42.89 8.70
N PRO A 60 -47.40 43.37 9.46
CA PRO A 60 -47.26 44.58 10.25
C PRO A 60 -46.08 44.45 11.23
N ARG A 61 -45.36 45.54 11.46
CA ARG A 61 -44.32 45.64 12.50
C ARG A 61 -44.98 45.66 13.88
N TRP A 62 -45.51 44.53 14.31
CA TRP A 62 -45.92 44.31 15.69
C TRP A 62 -44.69 44.34 16.61
N ASN A 63 -44.88 44.54 17.91
CA ASN A 63 -43.78 44.29 18.84
C ASN A 63 -43.73 42.78 19.16
N PRO A 64 -42.55 42.18 19.39
CA PRO A 64 -42.42 40.77 19.79
C PRO A 64 -43.45 40.29 20.85
N PRO A 65 -43.76 41.05 21.92
CA PRO A 65 -44.81 40.68 22.87
C PRO A 65 -46.23 40.59 22.27
N GLU A 66 -46.61 41.44 21.31
CA GLU A 66 -47.94 41.40 20.69
C GLU A 66 -48.12 40.16 19.78
N ILE A 67 -47.07 39.76 19.05
CA ILE A 67 -47.07 38.51 18.28
C ILE A 67 -47.31 37.33 19.21
N LEU A 68 -46.59 37.30 20.33
CA LEU A 68 -46.69 36.20 21.28
C LEU A 68 -48.09 36.14 21.92
N GLU A 69 -48.74 37.26 22.23
CA GLU A 69 -50.09 37.25 22.78
C GLU A 69 -51.15 36.74 21.77
N GLN A 70 -51.09 37.18 20.52
CA GLN A 70 -52.00 36.71 19.48
C GLN A 70 -51.83 35.22 19.18
N LEU A 71 -50.58 34.75 19.14
CA LEU A 71 -50.25 33.35 18.93
C LEU A 71 -50.76 32.47 20.08
N HIS A 72 -50.68 32.97 21.32
CA HIS A 72 -51.23 32.30 22.49
C HIS A 72 -52.77 32.19 22.45
N ALA A 73 -53.45 33.27 22.08
CA ALA A 73 -54.91 33.28 21.94
C ALA A 73 -55.36 32.29 20.85
N TRP A 74 -54.65 32.26 19.72
CA TRP A 74 -54.94 31.33 18.63
C TRP A 74 -54.69 29.86 19.01
N LEU A 75 -53.52 29.55 19.57
CA LEU A 75 -53.19 28.18 20.01
C LEU A 75 -54.17 27.67 21.08
N SER A 76 -54.60 28.55 21.98
CA SER A 76 -55.58 28.20 23.03
C SER A 76 -56.97 27.93 22.44
N SER A 77 -57.34 28.58 21.33
CA SER A 77 -58.63 28.35 20.65
C SER A 77 -58.71 26.99 19.92
N LYS A 78 -57.56 26.38 19.60
CA LYS A 78 -57.47 25.12 18.86
C LYS A 78 -57.39 23.88 19.75
N MET A 79 -57.16 24.04 21.05
CA MET A 79 -57.09 22.91 21.98
C MET A 79 -58.47 22.58 22.58
N PRO A 80 -58.98 21.33 22.47
CA PRO A 80 -60.20 20.89 23.15
C PRO A 80 -60.10 21.01 24.68
N GLU A 81 -61.19 21.37 25.36
CA GLU A 81 -61.24 21.55 26.83
C GLU A 81 -60.81 20.28 27.60
N GLU A 82 -61.10 19.08 27.08
CA GLU A 82 -60.72 17.80 27.71
C GLU A 82 -59.20 17.55 27.72
N THR A 83 -58.47 18.10 26.75
CA THR A 83 -57.00 18.00 26.66
C THR A 83 -56.27 19.01 27.53
N ALA A 84 -56.88 20.17 27.80
CA ALA A 84 -56.30 21.21 28.65
C ALA A 84 -56.11 20.74 30.11
N GLY A 85 -56.99 19.88 30.62
CA GLY A 85 -56.90 19.30 31.96
C GLY A 85 -55.84 18.21 32.16
N ARG A 86 -55.34 17.59 31.08
CA ARG A 86 -54.33 16.50 31.13
C ARG A 86 -52.88 16.97 30.96
N LEU A 87 -52.66 18.29 30.89
CA LEU A 87 -51.33 18.91 30.73
C LEU A 87 -50.58 19.32 32.03
N PRO A 88 -50.85 18.82 33.26
CA PRO A 88 -50.11 19.29 34.44
C PRO A 88 -48.68 18.72 34.53
N ALA A 89 -48.30 17.71 33.73
CA ALA A 89 -46.94 17.18 33.73
C ALA A 89 -45.94 17.97 32.84
N LEU A 90 -46.44 18.80 31.92
CA LEU A 90 -45.61 19.63 31.02
C LEU A 90 -45.33 21.03 31.58
N ALA A 91 -45.92 21.37 32.74
CA ALA A 91 -45.72 22.66 33.41
C ALA A 91 -44.30 22.84 34.00
N ASN A 92 -43.54 21.77 34.17
CA ASN A 92 -42.19 21.80 34.77
C ASN A 92 -41.05 21.76 33.73
N PHE A 93 -41.35 21.78 32.43
CA PHE A 93 -40.33 21.70 31.39
C PHE A 93 -39.81 23.11 31.03
N GLN A 94 -38.70 23.53 31.62
CA GLN A 94 -37.93 24.70 31.16
C GLN A 94 -37.01 24.25 30.02
N ALA A 95 -37.35 24.61 28.78
CA ALA A 95 -36.47 24.43 27.64
C ALA A 95 -35.58 25.68 27.49
N ASP A 96 -34.27 25.47 27.40
CA ASP A 96 -33.32 26.54 27.10
C ASP A 96 -33.48 27.00 25.64
N ALA A 97 -33.29 28.30 25.38
CA ALA A 97 -33.55 28.88 24.05
C ALA A 97 -32.65 28.24 22.97
N ASP A 98 -31.44 27.82 23.35
CA ASP A 98 -30.49 27.16 22.45
C ASP A 98 -30.94 25.75 22.05
N SER A 99 -31.66 25.04 22.92
CA SER A 99 -32.22 23.71 22.61
C SER A 99 -33.31 23.74 21.51
N LEU A 100 -33.88 24.92 21.20
CA LEU A 100 -34.86 25.08 20.13
C LEU A 100 -34.20 25.07 18.74
N MET A 101 -32.96 25.56 18.65
CA MET A 101 -32.18 25.69 17.41
C MET A 101 -31.81 24.32 16.80
N HIS A 102 -31.68 23.28 17.62
CA HIS A 102 -31.28 21.95 17.17
C HIS A 102 -32.44 21.06 16.67
N SER A 103 -33.70 21.49 16.85
CA SER A 103 -34.90 20.66 16.55
C SER A 103 -35.48 20.84 15.13
N GLY A 104 -34.64 21.17 14.13
CA GLY A 104 -35.05 21.29 12.73
C GLY A 104 -35.72 22.61 12.35
N PHE A 105 -35.60 23.66 13.17
CA PHE A 105 -35.93 25.03 12.79
C PHE A 105 -34.71 25.63 12.06
N GLN A 106 -34.61 25.43 10.74
CA GLN A 106 -33.53 26.03 9.95
C GLN A 106 -33.76 27.53 9.75
N TRP A 107 -32.72 28.32 10.00
CA TRP A 107 -32.65 29.75 9.75
C TRP A 107 -32.63 29.98 8.22
N LEU A 108 -33.66 30.60 7.66
CA LEU A 108 -33.61 31.15 6.29
C LEU A 108 -32.85 32.48 6.36
N GLY A 109 -31.53 32.40 6.46
CA GLY A 109 -30.63 33.53 6.31
C GLY A 109 -30.55 33.98 4.86
N GLN A 110 -30.47 35.30 4.67
CA GLN A 110 -30.34 35.96 3.37
C GLN A 110 -29.20 35.38 2.53
N GLU A 111 -29.54 34.69 1.44
CA GLU A 111 -28.76 34.75 0.20
C GLU A 111 -29.69 35.27 -0.90
N ASP A 112 -29.33 36.46 -1.40
CA ASP A 112 -29.75 37.14 -2.62
C ASP A 112 -31.15 36.84 -3.20
N VAL A 113 -32.04 37.82 -3.03
CA VAL A 113 -33.26 37.98 -3.83
C VAL A 113 -32.86 38.24 -5.28
N VAL A 114 -32.62 37.18 -6.04
CA VAL A 114 -32.84 37.18 -7.48
C VAL A 114 -34.29 36.79 -7.69
N SER A 115 -35.02 37.62 -8.41
CA SER A 115 -36.41 37.39 -8.82
C SER A 115 -36.55 36.03 -9.51
N GLU A 116 -37.08 35.02 -8.82
CA GLU A 116 -37.52 33.77 -9.43
C GLU A 116 -39.04 33.69 -9.40
N GLU A 117 -39.63 33.40 -10.56
CA GLU A 117 -41.03 33.05 -10.74
C GLU A 117 -41.42 31.94 -9.73
N PRO A 118 -42.69 31.86 -9.27
CA PRO A 118 -43.10 30.81 -8.35
C PRO A 118 -42.77 29.43 -8.94
N GLU A 119 -41.81 28.72 -8.33
CA GLU A 119 -41.41 27.38 -8.74
C GLU A 119 -42.65 26.50 -8.80
N ARG A 120 -42.94 25.96 -9.99
CA ARG A 120 -44.04 25.02 -10.18
C ARG A 120 -43.78 23.80 -9.27
N PRO A 121 -44.81 23.24 -8.62
CA PRO A 121 -44.63 22.07 -7.76
C PRO A 121 -43.95 20.94 -8.54
N ALA A 122 -42.88 20.40 -7.95
CA ALA A 122 -42.05 19.40 -8.60
C ALA A 122 -42.85 18.11 -8.90
N LEU A 123 -42.95 17.76 -10.19
CA LEU A 123 -43.65 16.55 -10.63
C LEU A 123 -42.78 15.31 -10.37
N VAL A 124 -43.19 14.46 -9.44
CA VAL A 124 -42.56 13.16 -9.21
C VAL A 124 -43.05 12.15 -10.26
N LEU A 125 -42.14 11.67 -11.11
CA LEU A 125 -42.39 10.65 -12.10
C LEU A 125 -42.25 9.25 -11.48
N PRO A 126 -43.23 8.34 -11.67
CA PRO A 126 -43.16 7.00 -11.12
C PRO A 126 -41.99 6.22 -11.75
N VAL A 127 -41.20 5.56 -10.90
CA VAL A 127 -40.06 4.74 -11.30
C VAL A 127 -40.51 3.28 -11.39
N PRO A 128 -40.56 2.66 -12.58
CA PRO A 128 -41.10 1.32 -12.74
C PRO A 128 -40.03 0.24 -12.46
N LEU A 129 -39.63 0.10 -11.20
CA LEU A 129 -38.59 -0.86 -10.76
C LEU A 129 -38.95 -2.32 -11.07
N VAL A 130 -40.25 -2.65 -11.08
CA VAL A 130 -40.79 -4.00 -11.33
C VAL A 130 -40.59 -4.46 -12.79
N LEU A 131 -40.25 -3.55 -13.71
CA LEU A 131 -39.99 -3.93 -15.12
C LEU A 131 -38.65 -4.65 -15.32
N VAL A 132 -37.78 -4.66 -14.32
CA VAL A 132 -36.62 -5.55 -14.29
C VAL A 132 -37.11 -6.88 -13.71
N SER A 133 -37.14 -7.92 -14.54
CA SER A 133 -37.58 -9.27 -14.19
C SER A 133 -36.79 -9.82 -13.00
N CYS A 134 -37.44 -10.60 -12.14
CA CYS A 134 -36.76 -11.37 -11.09
C CYS A 134 -36.11 -12.67 -11.62
N ASP A 135 -36.52 -13.12 -12.80
CA ASP A 135 -36.04 -14.36 -13.41
C ASP A 135 -34.84 -14.13 -14.33
N THR A 136 -33.95 -15.11 -14.39
CA THR A 136 -32.81 -15.15 -15.32
C THR A 136 -33.30 -15.13 -16.78
N VAL A 137 -32.73 -14.25 -17.61
CA VAL A 137 -33.13 -14.13 -19.01
C VAL A 137 -32.76 -15.37 -19.84
N GLN A 138 -33.66 -15.78 -20.73
CA GLN A 138 -33.52 -16.99 -21.55
C GLN A 138 -33.04 -16.69 -22.99
N ASP A 139 -33.17 -15.45 -23.46
CA ASP A 139 -32.72 -15.02 -24.78
C ASP A 139 -32.07 -13.63 -24.77
N TYR A 140 -31.41 -13.27 -25.89
CA TYR A 140 -30.75 -11.95 -26.02
C TYR A 140 -31.75 -10.79 -26.10
N HIS A 141 -32.99 -11.04 -26.51
CA HIS A 141 -34.02 -10.02 -26.60
C HIS A 141 -34.47 -9.57 -25.19
N LEU A 142 -34.80 -10.52 -24.32
CA LEU A 142 -35.13 -10.31 -22.92
C LEU A 142 -33.94 -9.69 -22.16
N ALA A 143 -32.71 -10.10 -22.47
CA ALA A 143 -31.51 -9.44 -21.94
C ALA A 143 -31.47 -7.94 -22.30
N ALA A 144 -31.71 -7.60 -23.56
CA ALA A 144 -31.76 -6.21 -24.03
C ALA A 144 -32.95 -5.42 -23.46
N VAL A 145 -34.10 -6.07 -23.24
CA VAL A 145 -35.27 -5.44 -22.58
C VAL A 145 -34.96 -5.16 -21.10
N ALA A 146 -34.38 -6.11 -20.38
CA ALA A 146 -34.01 -5.94 -18.97
C ALA A 146 -33.00 -4.79 -18.79
N LEU A 147 -31.96 -4.75 -19.63
CA LEU A 147 -30.98 -3.65 -19.65
C LEU A 147 -31.65 -2.29 -19.92
N ARG A 148 -32.53 -2.20 -20.93
CA ARG A 148 -33.27 -0.96 -21.26
C ARG A 148 -34.19 -0.49 -20.13
N SER A 149 -34.93 -1.41 -19.53
CA SER A 149 -35.81 -1.12 -18.38
C SER A 149 -34.99 -0.61 -17.19
N CYS A 150 -33.84 -1.23 -16.93
CA CYS A 150 -32.94 -0.80 -15.86
C CYS A 150 -32.34 0.58 -16.14
N VAL A 151 -31.84 0.84 -17.36
CA VAL A 151 -31.33 2.17 -17.77
C VAL A 151 -32.39 3.25 -17.57
N ARG A 152 -33.64 2.99 -17.98
CA ARG A 152 -34.76 3.92 -17.77
C ARG A 152 -35.03 4.17 -16.28
N GLY A 153 -35.02 3.12 -15.46
CA GLY A 153 -35.19 3.23 -14.01
C GLY A 153 -34.08 4.05 -13.36
N CYS A 154 -32.82 3.78 -13.70
CA CYS A 154 -31.67 4.53 -13.21
C CYS A 154 -31.71 6.00 -13.61
N ALA A 155 -32.04 6.30 -14.87
CA ALA A 155 -32.17 7.67 -15.35
C ALA A 155 -33.26 8.45 -14.58
N LEU A 156 -34.44 7.85 -14.38
CA LEU A 156 -35.53 8.48 -13.62
C LEU A 156 -35.17 8.70 -12.14
N LEU A 157 -34.43 7.77 -11.52
CA LEU A 157 -33.97 7.92 -10.13
C LEU A 157 -32.94 9.04 -10.00
N LEU A 158 -31.91 9.06 -10.85
CA LEU A 158 -30.84 10.06 -10.75
C LEU A 158 -31.33 11.47 -11.08
N ASN A 159 -32.24 11.61 -12.04
CA ASN A 159 -32.85 12.91 -12.38
C ASN A 159 -33.79 13.43 -11.30
N GLN A 160 -34.24 12.56 -10.37
CA GLN A 160 -35.17 12.90 -9.28
C GLN A 160 -34.51 12.77 -7.90
N ARG A 161 -33.17 12.88 -7.80
CA ARG A 161 -32.39 12.77 -6.55
C ARG A 161 -32.89 13.67 -5.42
N GLY A 162 -33.38 14.87 -5.74
CA GLY A 162 -33.93 15.81 -4.75
C GLY A 162 -35.34 15.49 -4.27
N LEU A 163 -36.07 14.62 -4.99
CA LEU A 163 -37.47 14.28 -4.70
C LEU A 163 -37.62 12.85 -4.16
N VAL A 164 -36.74 11.93 -4.56
CA VAL A 164 -36.76 10.53 -4.15
C VAL A 164 -35.65 10.28 -3.13
N ALA A 165 -36.05 10.03 -1.88
CA ALA A 165 -35.11 9.68 -0.83
C ALA A 165 -34.29 8.43 -1.20
N ASN A 166 -32.98 8.45 -0.92
CA ASN A 166 -32.07 7.34 -1.20
C ASN A 166 -31.98 6.91 -2.68
N ALA A 167 -32.28 7.78 -3.64
CA ALA A 167 -32.24 7.47 -5.08
C ALA A 167 -30.94 6.75 -5.51
N ASP A 168 -29.77 7.20 -5.03
CA ASP A 168 -28.49 6.58 -5.36
C ASP A 168 -28.35 5.13 -4.85
N ARG A 169 -28.89 4.83 -3.66
CA ARG A 169 -28.90 3.46 -3.12
C ARG A 169 -29.82 2.55 -3.92
N HIS A 170 -30.96 3.07 -4.38
CA HIS A 170 -31.87 2.33 -5.26
C HIS A 170 -31.24 2.02 -6.62
N VAL A 171 -30.47 2.95 -7.19
CA VAL A 171 -29.72 2.69 -8.45
C VAL A 171 -28.68 1.60 -8.25
N VAL A 172 -27.88 1.67 -7.19
CA VAL A 172 -26.87 0.65 -6.89
C VAL A 172 -27.51 -0.74 -6.70
N ALA A 173 -28.59 -0.82 -5.93
CA ALA A 173 -29.30 -2.09 -5.69
C ALA A 173 -29.93 -2.66 -6.98
N LEU A 174 -30.56 -1.81 -7.80
CA LEU A 174 -31.20 -2.23 -9.05
C LEU A 174 -30.17 -2.79 -10.04
N VAL A 175 -29.04 -2.10 -10.20
CA VAL A 175 -27.97 -2.52 -11.11
C VAL A 175 -27.25 -3.77 -10.57
N GLN A 176 -27.03 -3.87 -9.25
CA GLN A 176 -26.51 -5.07 -8.63
C GLN A 176 -27.42 -6.27 -8.94
N HIS A 177 -28.73 -6.16 -8.71
CA HIS A 177 -29.70 -7.23 -9.00
C HIS A 177 -29.66 -7.65 -10.48
N LEU A 178 -29.61 -6.69 -11.41
CA LEU A 178 -29.53 -6.97 -12.84
C LEU A 178 -28.32 -7.87 -13.20
N PHE A 179 -27.13 -7.53 -12.70
CA PHE A 179 -25.91 -8.29 -13.02
C PHE A 179 -25.72 -9.55 -12.18
N TYR A 180 -26.36 -9.65 -11.01
CA TYR A 180 -26.18 -10.77 -10.10
C TYR A 180 -27.20 -11.89 -10.34
N GLU A 181 -28.43 -11.53 -10.70
CA GLU A 181 -29.55 -12.47 -10.74
C GLU A 181 -30.23 -12.55 -12.10
N VAL A 182 -30.32 -11.43 -12.83
CA VAL A 182 -31.11 -11.39 -14.08
C VAL A 182 -30.27 -11.80 -15.30
N LEU A 183 -29.06 -11.28 -15.43
CA LEU A 183 -28.17 -11.56 -16.56
C LEU A 183 -27.27 -12.78 -16.28
N PRO A 184 -27.27 -13.81 -17.15
CA PRO A 184 -26.38 -14.95 -17.00
C PRO A 184 -24.91 -14.55 -17.04
N MET A 185 -24.10 -15.10 -16.14
CA MET A 185 -22.65 -14.89 -16.18
C MET A 185 -22.01 -15.56 -17.42
N PRO A 186 -21.08 -14.88 -18.12
CA PRO A 186 -20.26 -15.52 -19.14
C PRO A 186 -19.33 -16.62 -18.58
N LEU A 187 -19.34 -17.78 -19.25
CA LEU A 187 -18.44 -18.90 -18.94
C LEU A 187 -17.19 -18.91 -19.83
N PRO A 188 -16.03 -19.36 -19.34
CA PRO A 188 -14.78 -19.38 -20.08
C PRO A 188 -14.87 -20.24 -21.35
N PRO A 189 -14.10 -19.92 -22.41
CA PRO A 189 -14.08 -20.67 -23.68
C PRO A 189 -14.00 -22.19 -23.53
N SER A 190 -13.28 -22.67 -22.51
CA SER A 190 -13.10 -24.08 -22.13
C SER A 190 -14.41 -24.86 -21.92
N ARG A 191 -15.47 -24.20 -21.42
CA ARG A 191 -16.73 -24.84 -20.99
C ARG A 191 -17.71 -25.21 -22.13
N GLY A 192 -17.26 -25.29 -23.37
CA GLY A 192 -18.11 -25.66 -24.52
C GLY A 192 -19.11 -24.56 -24.92
N VAL A 193 -19.71 -24.69 -26.10
CA VAL A 193 -20.61 -23.66 -26.68
C VAL A 193 -22.02 -23.75 -26.10
N SER A 194 -22.53 -24.96 -25.86
CA SER A 194 -23.90 -25.20 -25.38
C SER A 194 -24.12 -24.79 -23.92
N ALA A 195 -23.08 -24.81 -23.09
CA ALA A 195 -23.18 -24.50 -21.67
C ALA A 195 -23.25 -22.99 -21.37
N CYS A 196 -22.82 -22.14 -22.29
CA CYS A 196 -22.67 -20.70 -22.06
C CYS A 196 -23.76 -19.93 -22.80
N PHE A 197 -24.65 -19.23 -22.08
CA PHE A 197 -25.75 -18.43 -22.63
C PHE A 197 -25.29 -17.45 -23.73
N TRP A 198 -24.17 -16.76 -23.54
CA TRP A 198 -23.65 -15.80 -24.51
C TRP A 198 -23.05 -16.44 -25.77
N ARG A 199 -22.89 -17.78 -25.78
CA ARG A 199 -22.35 -18.54 -26.91
C ARG A 199 -23.33 -19.54 -27.52
N SER A 200 -24.36 -19.95 -26.77
CA SER A 200 -25.30 -21.01 -27.15
C SER A 200 -26.17 -20.64 -28.36
N MET A 201 -26.42 -19.34 -28.57
CA MET A 201 -27.27 -18.84 -29.66
C MET A 201 -26.49 -17.92 -30.61
N PRO A 202 -26.95 -17.78 -31.88
CA PRO A 202 -26.44 -16.76 -32.80
C PRO A 202 -26.90 -15.36 -32.35
N MET A 203 -25.99 -14.39 -32.37
CA MET A 203 -26.26 -13.01 -31.95
C MET A 203 -26.19 -12.08 -33.16
N TYR A 204 -27.32 -11.48 -33.56
CA TYR A 204 -27.36 -10.52 -34.66
C TYR A 204 -26.67 -9.20 -34.29
N TYR A 205 -26.24 -8.44 -35.31
CA TYR A 205 -25.46 -7.21 -35.12
C TYR A 205 -26.26 -6.13 -34.38
N GLU A 206 -27.57 -6.02 -34.64
CA GLU A 206 -28.46 -5.08 -33.98
C GLU A 206 -28.57 -5.37 -32.47
N ALA A 207 -28.69 -6.65 -32.12
CA ALA A 207 -28.70 -7.10 -30.73
C ALA A 207 -27.34 -6.84 -30.07
N GLN A 208 -26.24 -7.16 -30.74
CA GLN A 208 -24.88 -6.90 -30.26
C GLN A 208 -24.66 -5.41 -29.99
N ALA A 209 -24.98 -4.54 -30.94
CA ALA A 209 -24.82 -3.09 -30.81
C ALA A 209 -25.72 -2.50 -29.71
N SER A 210 -26.97 -2.98 -29.60
CA SER A 210 -27.88 -2.57 -28.53
C SER A 210 -27.32 -2.95 -27.16
N LEU A 211 -26.85 -4.19 -26.97
CA LEU A 211 -26.28 -4.65 -25.71
C LEU A 211 -25.05 -3.82 -25.30
N VAL A 212 -24.12 -3.60 -26.23
CA VAL A 212 -22.92 -2.77 -25.98
C VAL A 212 -23.29 -1.37 -25.51
N ARG A 213 -24.28 -0.73 -26.15
CA ARG A 213 -24.73 0.62 -25.77
C ARG A 213 -25.39 0.64 -24.39
N GLU A 214 -26.30 -0.28 -24.11
CA GLU A 214 -27.05 -0.27 -22.84
C GLU A 214 -26.15 -0.62 -21.65
N ILE A 215 -25.21 -1.56 -21.81
CA ILE A 215 -24.21 -1.88 -20.78
C ILE A 215 -23.39 -0.63 -20.43
N TRP A 216 -22.94 0.12 -21.46
CA TRP A 216 -22.15 1.32 -21.24
C TRP A 216 -22.92 2.42 -20.49
N LEU A 217 -24.16 2.71 -20.91
CA LEU A 217 -25.00 3.70 -20.23
C LEU A 217 -25.26 3.31 -18.77
N LEU A 218 -25.55 2.04 -18.53
CA LEU A 218 -25.84 1.53 -17.20
C LEU A 218 -24.63 1.61 -16.27
N VAL A 219 -23.42 1.35 -16.78
CA VAL A 219 -22.16 1.54 -16.04
C VAL A 219 -21.96 3.01 -15.66
N GLN A 220 -22.27 3.96 -16.54
CA GLN A 220 -22.20 5.39 -16.22
C GLN A 220 -23.18 5.78 -15.10
N TYR A 221 -24.45 5.34 -15.19
CA TYR A 221 -25.45 5.59 -14.15
C TYR A 221 -25.04 4.94 -12.81
N PHE A 222 -24.53 3.72 -12.87
CA PHE A 222 -24.05 3.00 -11.69
C PHE A 222 -22.86 3.69 -11.01
N LEU A 223 -21.88 4.15 -11.78
CA LEU A 223 -20.75 4.89 -11.25
C LEU A 223 -21.17 6.24 -10.66
N ALA A 224 -22.10 6.94 -11.31
CA ALA A 224 -22.63 8.22 -10.82
C ALA A 224 -23.30 8.07 -9.45
N ALA A 225 -24.08 7.00 -9.27
CA ALA A 225 -24.70 6.69 -8.00
C ALA A 225 -23.69 6.18 -6.97
N SER A 226 -22.88 5.18 -7.33
CA SER A 226 -21.99 4.50 -6.40
C SER A 226 -20.86 5.38 -5.87
N LEU A 227 -20.32 6.31 -6.67
CA LEU A 227 -19.31 7.27 -6.21
C LEU A 227 -19.89 8.41 -5.37
N SER A 228 -21.21 8.65 -5.45
CA SER A 228 -21.89 9.66 -4.64
C SER A 228 -22.21 9.17 -3.22
N LEU A 229 -22.17 7.86 -2.99
CA LEU A 229 -22.41 7.25 -1.69
C LEU A 229 -21.13 7.22 -0.83
N PRO A 230 -21.24 7.32 0.51
CA PRO A 230 -20.09 7.14 1.39
C PRO A 230 -19.51 5.73 1.23
N LEU A 231 -18.20 5.62 1.09
CA LEU A 231 -17.55 4.33 0.86
C LEU A 231 -17.46 3.52 2.16
N ASN A 232 -17.88 2.26 2.08
CA ASN A 232 -17.56 1.21 3.04
C ASN A 232 -17.06 -0.02 2.26
N THR A 233 -16.44 -0.99 2.95
CA THR A 233 -15.85 -2.20 2.33
C THR A 233 -16.87 -3.01 1.52
N HIS A 234 -18.07 -3.20 2.06
CA HIS A 234 -19.16 -3.91 1.35
C HIS A 234 -19.61 -3.19 0.08
N HIS A 235 -19.82 -1.87 0.12
CA HIS A 235 -20.17 -1.07 -1.06
C HIS A 235 -19.06 -1.11 -2.10
N HIS A 236 -17.80 -1.11 -1.67
CA HIS A 236 -16.68 -1.29 -2.59
C HIS A 236 -16.72 -2.66 -3.29
N SER A 237 -17.05 -3.73 -2.56
CA SER A 237 -17.18 -5.08 -3.13
C SER A 237 -18.28 -5.17 -4.19
N VAL A 238 -19.46 -4.61 -3.90
CA VAL A 238 -20.57 -4.53 -4.85
C VAL A 238 -20.17 -3.73 -6.07
N ARG A 239 -19.55 -2.56 -5.88
CA ARG A 239 -19.06 -1.71 -6.97
C ARG A 239 -18.09 -2.44 -7.89
N LEU A 240 -17.08 -3.10 -7.31
CA LEU A 240 -16.05 -3.76 -8.10
C LEU A 240 -16.59 -4.96 -8.87
N LEU A 241 -17.32 -5.86 -8.19
CA LEU A 241 -17.88 -7.06 -8.82
C LEU A 241 -18.89 -6.71 -9.91
N THR A 242 -19.75 -5.73 -9.68
CA THR A 242 -20.75 -5.29 -10.67
C THR A 242 -20.10 -4.76 -11.96
N LEU A 243 -19.03 -3.97 -11.83
CA LEU A 243 -18.28 -3.47 -12.99
C LEU A 243 -17.53 -4.59 -13.72
N CYS A 244 -16.98 -5.54 -12.98
CA CYS A 244 -16.30 -6.70 -13.56
C CYS A 244 -17.29 -7.62 -14.30
N SER A 245 -18.49 -7.82 -13.75
CA SER A 245 -19.60 -8.51 -14.43
C SER A 245 -20.00 -7.81 -15.71
N ALA A 246 -20.14 -6.48 -15.68
CA ALA A 246 -20.44 -5.69 -16.87
C ALA A 246 -19.34 -5.81 -17.94
N LEU A 247 -18.06 -5.78 -17.54
CA LEU A 247 -16.91 -5.93 -18.43
C LEU A 247 -16.83 -7.35 -19.00
N ALA A 248 -17.09 -8.39 -18.21
CA ALA A 248 -17.10 -9.78 -18.67
C ALA A 248 -18.21 -10.01 -19.70
N ILE A 249 -19.42 -9.49 -19.45
CA ILE A 249 -20.53 -9.57 -20.40
C ILE A 249 -20.20 -8.79 -21.68
N LEU A 250 -19.65 -7.58 -21.57
CA LEU A 250 -19.21 -6.81 -22.73
C LEU A 250 -18.17 -7.58 -23.57
N ASP A 251 -17.17 -8.16 -22.91
CA ASP A 251 -16.14 -8.97 -23.54
C ASP A 251 -16.75 -10.18 -24.26
N ALA A 252 -17.68 -10.89 -23.63
CA ALA A 252 -18.40 -12.02 -24.22
C ALA A 252 -19.23 -11.60 -25.45
N VAL A 253 -19.95 -10.47 -25.36
CA VAL A 253 -20.76 -9.90 -26.45
C VAL A 253 -19.87 -9.48 -27.63
N LEU A 254 -18.75 -8.80 -27.39
CA LEU A 254 -17.83 -8.35 -28.44
C LEU A 254 -17.09 -9.50 -29.14
N ARG A 255 -16.91 -10.64 -28.48
CA ARG A 255 -16.34 -11.86 -29.09
C ARG A 255 -17.30 -12.56 -30.04
N ARG A 256 -18.60 -12.24 -30.03
CA ARG A 256 -19.58 -12.87 -30.93
C ARG A 256 -19.45 -12.33 -32.34
N LEU A 257 -19.57 -13.25 -33.30
CA LEU A 257 -19.57 -12.95 -34.72
C LEU A 257 -21.02 -12.91 -35.18
N PRO A 258 -21.54 -11.74 -35.59
CA PRO A 258 -22.89 -11.66 -36.11
C PRO A 258 -23.07 -12.51 -37.38
N PRO A 259 -24.16 -13.29 -37.48
CA PRO A 259 -24.51 -13.94 -38.74
C PRO A 259 -24.91 -12.87 -39.76
N HIS A 260 -24.53 -13.06 -41.02
CA HIS A 260 -24.90 -12.22 -42.18
C HIS A 260 -24.29 -10.81 -42.26
N THR A 261 -23.49 -10.36 -41.28
CA THR A 261 -22.80 -9.07 -41.31
C THR A 261 -21.34 -9.20 -40.87
N GLN A 262 -20.43 -8.45 -41.51
CA GLN A 262 -19.02 -8.47 -41.13
C GLN A 262 -18.76 -7.41 -40.04
N ASN A 263 -18.67 -7.85 -38.78
CA ASN A 263 -18.14 -7.02 -37.69
C ASN A 263 -16.63 -7.26 -37.55
N ASP A 264 -15.83 -6.37 -38.15
CA ASP A 264 -14.37 -6.50 -38.17
C ASP A 264 -13.73 -6.39 -36.79
N LEU A 265 -14.30 -5.60 -35.87
CA LEU A 265 -13.85 -5.54 -34.48
C LEU A 265 -13.96 -6.93 -33.83
N SER A 266 -15.12 -7.55 -33.90
CA SER A 266 -15.35 -8.89 -33.33
C SER A 266 -14.48 -9.96 -33.97
N ARG A 267 -14.21 -9.90 -35.28
CA ARG A 267 -13.35 -10.85 -36.00
C ARG A 267 -11.88 -10.76 -35.59
N VAL A 268 -11.37 -9.54 -35.42
CA VAL A 268 -10.00 -9.31 -34.95
C VAL A 268 -9.89 -9.68 -33.48
N TYR A 269 -10.86 -9.25 -32.67
CA TYR A 269 -10.86 -9.44 -31.22
C TYR A 269 -10.94 -10.91 -30.81
N SER A 270 -11.85 -11.67 -31.43
CA SER A 270 -12.00 -13.13 -31.21
C SER A 270 -10.86 -13.97 -31.79
N GLY A 271 -10.02 -13.38 -32.64
CA GLY A 271 -8.88 -14.07 -33.25
C GLY A 271 -9.21 -14.97 -34.44
N VAL A 272 -10.41 -14.84 -35.01
CA VAL A 272 -10.84 -15.56 -36.23
C VAL A 272 -10.04 -15.08 -37.44
N LEU A 273 -9.72 -13.79 -37.50
CA LEU A 273 -8.83 -13.25 -38.51
C LEU A 273 -7.38 -13.58 -38.16
N ARG A 274 -6.85 -14.65 -38.77
CA ARG A 274 -5.50 -15.17 -38.51
C ARG A 274 -4.41 -14.18 -38.93
N SER A 275 -3.36 -14.11 -38.12
CA SER A 275 -2.10 -13.38 -38.37
C SER A 275 -0.93 -14.36 -38.44
N SER A 276 0.22 -13.91 -38.96
CA SER A 276 1.52 -14.59 -38.91
C SER A 276 2.03 -14.83 -37.46
N SER A 277 1.50 -14.07 -36.49
CA SER A 277 1.82 -14.16 -35.06
C SER A 277 1.37 -15.50 -34.42
N LYS A 278 2.19 -16.02 -33.47
CA LYS A 278 1.90 -17.23 -32.66
C LYS A 278 0.64 -17.10 -31.79
N ALA A 279 0.08 -15.89 -31.58
CA ALA A 279 -1.14 -15.67 -30.80
C ALA A 279 -2.32 -15.28 -31.72
N SER A 280 -3.48 -15.93 -31.55
CA SER A 280 -4.64 -15.72 -32.43
C SER A 280 -5.63 -14.67 -31.90
N ALA A 281 -5.92 -14.63 -30.60
CA ALA A 281 -6.99 -13.80 -30.01
C ALA A 281 -6.47 -12.75 -29.01
N PHE A 282 -7.32 -11.78 -28.67
CA PHE A 282 -7.04 -10.73 -27.66
C PHE A 282 -7.90 -10.92 -26.41
N ALA A 283 -7.41 -10.49 -25.25
CA ALA A 283 -8.13 -10.54 -23.98
C ALA A 283 -7.81 -9.32 -23.10
N VAL A 284 -8.84 -8.77 -22.46
CA VAL A 284 -8.66 -7.71 -21.46
C VAL A 284 -7.90 -8.28 -20.26
N THR A 285 -7.04 -7.44 -19.68
CA THR A 285 -6.33 -7.76 -18.44
C THR A 285 -7.12 -7.23 -17.24
N ALA A 286 -7.66 -8.13 -16.43
CA ALA A 286 -8.23 -7.78 -15.13
C ALA A 286 -7.36 -8.45 -14.05
N GLN A 287 -6.62 -7.67 -13.26
CA GLN A 287 -5.91 -8.17 -12.06
C GLN A 287 -6.92 -8.39 -10.91
N LEU A 288 -7.99 -9.13 -11.20
CA LEU A 288 -9.17 -9.22 -10.35
C LEU A 288 -8.92 -10.06 -9.08
N ALA A 289 -8.05 -11.07 -9.16
CA ALA A 289 -7.77 -11.98 -8.05
C ALA A 289 -7.25 -11.24 -6.82
N GLN A 290 -6.20 -10.42 -7.00
CA GLN A 290 -5.58 -9.62 -5.93
C GLN A 290 -6.53 -8.55 -5.39
N SER A 291 -7.27 -7.86 -6.26
CA SER A 291 -8.19 -6.79 -5.85
C SER A 291 -9.44 -7.28 -5.12
N THR A 292 -9.80 -8.56 -5.24
CA THR A 292 -11.02 -9.14 -4.63
C THR A 292 -10.75 -10.14 -3.51
N GLU A 293 -9.49 -10.44 -3.23
CA GLU A 293 -9.06 -11.36 -2.17
C GLU A 293 -9.52 -10.90 -0.77
N GLU A 294 -9.36 -9.61 -0.50
CA GLU A 294 -9.64 -8.96 0.79
C GLU A 294 -11.01 -8.26 0.84
N LEU A 295 -11.91 -8.54 -0.11
CA LEU A 295 -13.23 -7.91 -0.15
C LEU A 295 -14.27 -8.82 0.53
N PRO A 296 -14.99 -8.36 1.58
CA PRO A 296 -15.95 -9.20 2.29
C PRO A 296 -17.22 -9.43 1.46
N LEU A 297 -17.40 -10.66 0.98
CA LEU A 297 -18.52 -11.12 0.16
C LEU A 297 -19.52 -11.92 0.99
N SER A 298 -20.43 -11.21 1.65
CA SER A 298 -21.47 -11.84 2.50
C SER A 298 -22.68 -12.39 1.72
N ASP A 299 -22.85 -12.00 0.46
CA ASP A 299 -23.90 -12.51 -0.43
C ASP A 299 -23.39 -13.76 -1.17
N PRO A 300 -24.06 -14.91 -1.08
CA PRO A 300 -23.66 -16.12 -1.80
C PRO A 300 -23.57 -15.91 -3.32
N ARG A 301 -24.43 -15.06 -3.90
CA ARG A 301 -24.36 -14.73 -5.33
C ARG A 301 -23.10 -13.95 -5.67
N ALA A 302 -22.66 -13.05 -4.80
CA ALA A 302 -21.41 -12.31 -4.98
C ALA A 302 -20.20 -13.26 -5.01
N GLN A 303 -20.19 -14.29 -4.17
CA GLN A 303 -19.11 -15.29 -4.14
C GLN A 303 -19.09 -16.15 -5.42
N GLU A 304 -20.25 -16.67 -5.83
CA GLU A 304 -20.41 -17.42 -7.09
C GLU A 304 -19.95 -16.58 -8.30
N LEU A 305 -20.35 -15.30 -8.33
CA LEU A 305 -19.95 -14.35 -9.37
C LEU A 305 -18.45 -14.09 -9.37
N ARG A 306 -17.84 -13.86 -8.20
CA ARG A 306 -16.38 -13.65 -8.11
C ARG A 306 -15.63 -14.83 -8.73
N SER A 307 -15.93 -16.05 -8.30
CA SER A 307 -15.22 -17.24 -8.76
C SER A 307 -15.33 -17.42 -10.26
N GLY A 308 -16.54 -17.33 -10.83
CA GLY A 308 -16.68 -17.50 -12.27
C GLY A 308 -16.16 -16.30 -13.09
N LEU A 309 -16.11 -15.08 -12.54
CA LEU A 309 -15.42 -13.96 -13.20
C LEU A 309 -13.91 -14.19 -13.27
N LEU A 310 -13.30 -14.73 -12.21
CA LEU A 310 -11.89 -15.08 -12.19
C LEU A 310 -11.58 -16.19 -13.19
N ASP A 311 -12.38 -17.26 -13.22
CA ASP A 311 -12.30 -18.32 -14.23
C ASP A 311 -12.45 -17.76 -15.66
N TYR A 312 -13.44 -16.86 -15.85
CA TYR A 312 -13.70 -16.25 -17.15
C TYR A 312 -12.50 -15.46 -17.66
N PHE A 313 -11.93 -14.55 -16.86
CA PHE A 313 -10.81 -13.70 -17.29
C PHE A 313 -9.47 -14.44 -17.34
N ALA A 314 -9.30 -15.50 -16.55
CA ALA A 314 -8.18 -16.43 -16.66
C ALA A 314 -8.21 -17.18 -18.00
N GLY A 315 -9.37 -17.76 -18.35
CA GLY A 315 -9.57 -18.48 -19.62
C GLY A 315 -9.90 -17.61 -20.84
N ALA A 316 -10.10 -16.30 -20.66
CA ALA A 316 -10.55 -15.41 -21.72
C ALA A 316 -9.56 -15.39 -22.89
N GLY A 317 -10.02 -15.77 -24.08
CA GLY A 317 -9.22 -15.79 -25.31
C GLY A 317 -8.32 -17.01 -25.49
N GLU A 318 -8.28 -17.95 -24.53
CA GLU A 318 -7.57 -19.22 -24.71
C GLU A 318 -8.39 -20.19 -25.57
N SER A 319 -7.78 -20.73 -26.64
CA SER A 319 -8.40 -21.76 -27.47
C SER A 319 -7.70 -23.09 -27.26
N ARG A 320 -8.41 -24.05 -26.64
CA ARG A 320 -7.95 -25.44 -26.41
C ARG A 320 -7.49 -26.13 -27.71
N ALA A 321 -8.07 -25.76 -28.86
CA ALA A 321 -7.75 -26.36 -30.16
C ALA A 321 -6.37 -25.97 -30.72
N ALA A 322 -5.70 -24.95 -30.18
CA ALA A 322 -4.45 -24.42 -30.74
C ALA A 322 -3.28 -24.28 -29.74
N GLY A 323 -3.49 -24.43 -28.43
CA GLY A 323 -2.44 -24.30 -27.41
C GLY A 323 -1.78 -22.91 -27.37
N ARG A 324 -2.47 -21.87 -27.84
CA ARG A 324 -1.95 -20.49 -27.97
C ARG A 324 -2.61 -19.57 -26.95
N LYS A 325 -1.80 -18.87 -26.15
CA LYS A 325 -2.27 -17.84 -25.20
C LYS A 325 -2.76 -16.59 -25.95
N ALA A 326 -3.84 -15.98 -25.48
CA ALA A 326 -4.33 -14.71 -26.00
C ALA A 326 -3.34 -13.57 -25.69
N ARG A 327 -3.30 -12.55 -26.55
CA ARG A 327 -2.57 -11.32 -26.24
C ARG A 327 -3.39 -10.45 -25.29
N ARG A 328 -2.78 -10.08 -24.18
CA ARG A 328 -3.34 -9.15 -23.20
C ARG A 328 -3.37 -7.74 -23.77
N ILE A 329 -4.49 -7.05 -23.59
CA ILE A 329 -4.73 -5.66 -24.02
C ILE A 329 -5.23 -4.82 -22.84
N PHE A 330 -5.12 -3.50 -22.98
CA PHE A 330 -5.56 -2.49 -22.01
C PHE A 330 -4.94 -2.68 -20.63
N GLU A 331 -3.66 -3.04 -20.60
CA GLU A 331 -2.89 -3.11 -19.37
C GLU A 331 -2.64 -1.71 -18.78
N PHE A 332 -2.58 -0.65 -19.58
CA PHE A 332 -2.35 0.74 -19.15
C PHE A 332 -1.21 0.92 -18.13
N THR A 333 -0.22 0.02 -18.13
CA THR A 333 0.94 0.11 -17.24
C THR A 333 1.75 1.34 -17.60
N ASN A 334 1.90 2.27 -16.65
CA ASN A 334 2.54 3.59 -16.86
C ASN A 334 1.87 4.43 -17.97
N MET A 335 0.58 4.21 -18.23
CA MET A 335 -0.19 4.89 -19.27
C MET A 335 0.40 4.79 -20.69
N ARG A 336 1.02 3.65 -21.03
CA ARG A 336 1.54 3.36 -22.37
C ARG A 336 0.76 2.24 -23.06
N LEU A 337 0.85 2.18 -24.39
CA LEU A 337 0.28 1.09 -25.17
C LEU A 337 1.14 -0.16 -25.05
N GLY A 338 0.52 -1.30 -24.71
CA GLY A 338 1.19 -2.59 -24.74
C GLY A 338 1.36 -3.13 -26.15
N ALA A 339 2.18 -4.18 -26.30
CA ALA A 339 2.36 -4.86 -27.58
C ALA A 339 1.06 -5.48 -28.13
N GLY A 340 0.13 -5.86 -27.25
CA GLY A 340 -1.21 -6.31 -27.62
C GLY A 340 -2.08 -5.17 -28.17
N ASP A 341 -2.04 -4.00 -27.53
CA ASP A 341 -2.81 -2.82 -27.94
C ASP A 341 -2.38 -2.33 -29.33
N LEU A 342 -1.07 -2.25 -29.56
CA LEU A 342 -0.50 -1.86 -30.83
C LEU A 342 -0.90 -2.81 -31.96
N GLU A 343 -0.89 -4.12 -31.71
CA GLU A 343 -1.29 -5.10 -32.72
C GLU A 343 -2.79 -5.05 -33.02
N LEU A 344 -3.63 -4.91 -32.00
CA LEU A 344 -5.08 -4.77 -32.17
C LEU A 344 -5.40 -3.53 -33.03
N LEU A 345 -4.84 -2.37 -32.67
CA LEU A 345 -5.07 -1.11 -33.36
C LEU A 345 -4.53 -1.14 -34.80
N GLN A 346 -3.33 -1.70 -35.01
CA GLN A 346 -2.75 -1.85 -36.33
C GLN A 346 -3.64 -2.70 -37.25
N ARG A 347 -4.19 -3.81 -36.75
CA ARG A 347 -5.07 -4.69 -37.54
C ARG A 347 -6.38 -3.99 -37.89
N LEU A 348 -7.01 -3.30 -36.95
CA LEU A 348 -8.25 -2.56 -37.20
C LEU A 348 -8.04 -1.40 -38.17
N ALA A 349 -6.92 -0.68 -38.04
CA ALA A 349 -6.57 0.41 -38.94
C ALA A 349 -6.28 -0.07 -40.38
N LEU A 350 -5.67 -1.24 -40.54
CA LEU A 350 -5.47 -1.87 -41.85
C LEU A 350 -6.79 -2.30 -42.49
N LEU A 351 -7.68 -2.96 -41.75
CA LEU A 351 -9.00 -3.38 -42.26
C LEU A 351 -9.85 -2.20 -42.70
N ARG A 352 -9.74 -1.07 -41.98
CA ARG A 352 -10.47 0.14 -42.32
C ARG A 352 -9.84 0.96 -43.46
N GLY A 353 -8.63 0.60 -43.90
CA GLY A 353 -7.88 1.35 -44.91
C GLY A 353 -7.28 2.66 -44.39
N CYS A 354 -7.26 2.88 -43.07
CA CYS A 354 -6.66 4.06 -42.45
C CYS A 354 -5.13 4.08 -42.61
N VAL A 355 -4.52 2.91 -42.84
CA VAL A 355 -3.08 2.74 -43.02
C VAL A 355 -2.83 1.71 -44.13
N GLN A 356 -1.75 1.89 -44.91
CA GLN A 356 -1.36 0.99 -46.02
C GLN A 356 -0.20 0.02 -45.65
N GLY A 357 0.38 0.16 -44.46
CA GLY A 357 1.54 -0.61 -43.98
C GLY A 357 1.74 -0.47 -42.46
N SER A 358 2.99 -0.61 -41.98
CA SER A 358 3.29 -0.41 -40.55
C SER A 358 3.07 1.05 -40.12
N CYS A 359 2.22 1.26 -39.12
CA CYS A 359 1.92 2.58 -38.57
C CYS A 359 2.86 2.89 -37.39
N PRO A 360 3.37 4.12 -37.25
CA PRO A 360 4.08 4.52 -36.03
C PRO A 360 3.15 4.48 -34.81
N GLU A 361 3.69 4.11 -33.65
CA GLU A 361 2.98 4.02 -32.38
C GLU A 361 2.23 5.31 -32.02
N SER A 362 2.83 6.48 -32.28
CA SER A 362 2.21 7.78 -32.03
C SER A 362 0.87 7.97 -32.75
N ARG A 363 0.74 7.48 -33.98
CA ARG A 363 -0.52 7.57 -34.74
C ARG A 363 -1.55 6.54 -34.27
N LEU A 364 -1.11 5.33 -33.88
CA LEU A 364 -1.99 4.34 -33.26
C LEU A 364 -2.54 4.82 -31.91
N ALA A 365 -1.72 5.50 -31.11
CA ALA A 365 -2.15 6.11 -29.86
C ALA A 365 -3.22 7.19 -30.08
N ARG A 366 -3.05 8.06 -31.09
CA ARG A 366 -4.06 9.07 -31.46
C ARG A 366 -5.38 8.47 -31.96
N TYR A 367 -5.34 7.31 -32.61
CA TYR A 367 -6.55 6.55 -32.95
C TYR A 367 -7.24 5.99 -31.71
N LEU A 368 -6.49 5.53 -30.70
CA LEU A 368 -7.07 5.03 -29.46
C LEU A 368 -7.60 6.17 -28.57
N THR A 369 -6.96 7.34 -28.51
CA THR A 369 -7.45 8.48 -27.70
C THR A 369 -8.69 9.12 -28.31
N GLY A 370 -8.82 9.09 -29.64
CA GLY A 370 -9.91 9.74 -30.36
C GLY A 370 -9.57 11.15 -30.83
N GLU A 371 -8.32 11.60 -30.69
CA GLU A 371 -7.79 12.78 -31.38
C GLU A 371 -7.97 12.65 -32.90
N VAL A 372 -7.86 11.43 -33.40
CA VAL A 372 -8.28 11.07 -34.76
C VAL A 372 -9.52 10.16 -34.67
N PRO A 373 -10.72 10.69 -34.96
CA PRO A 373 -11.98 9.98 -34.69
C PRO A 373 -12.27 8.84 -35.67
N GLU A 374 -11.51 8.70 -36.75
CA GLU A 374 -11.76 7.73 -37.84
C GLU A 374 -11.95 6.29 -37.35
N LEU A 375 -11.12 5.86 -36.39
CA LEU A 375 -11.14 4.47 -35.91
C LEU A 375 -12.25 4.25 -34.86
N LEU A 376 -12.39 5.15 -33.89
CA LEU A 376 -13.41 5.03 -32.83
C LEU A 376 -14.84 5.25 -33.34
N SER A 377 -15.02 6.12 -34.35
CA SER A 377 -16.32 6.29 -35.01
C SER A 377 -16.73 5.05 -35.81
N ALA A 378 -15.77 4.34 -36.41
CA ALA A 378 -16.02 3.08 -37.12
C ALA A 378 -16.29 1.91 -36.16
N PHE A 379 -15.65 1.91 -34.98
CA PHE A 379 -15.72 0.82 -34.01
C PHE A 379 -16.11 1.33 -32.61
N PRO A 380 -17.39 1.70 -32.37
CA PRO A 380 -17.83 2.22 -31.07
C PRO A 380 -17.65 1.21 -29.92
N GLY A 381 -17.69 -0.09 -30.20
CA GLY A 381 -17.40 -1.13 -29.21
C GLY A 381 -15.96 -1.08 -28.68
N LEU A 382 -15.00 -0.57 -29.47
CA LEU A 382 -13.61 -0.39 -29.04
C LEU A 382 -13.50 0.72 -27.98
N MET A 383 -14.24 1.81 -28.17
CA MET A 383 -14.31 2.92 -27.19
C MET A 383 -14.89 2.43 -25.86
N VAL A 384 -16.01 1.71 -25.89
CA VAL A 384 -16.65 1.17 -24.69
C VAL A 384 -15.72 0.18 -23.98
N LEU A 385 -15.05 -0.71 -24.73
CA LEU A 385 -14.12 -1.67 -24.16
C LEU A 385 -12.90 -0.98 -23.53
N ARG A 386 -12.33 0.04 -24.17
CA ARG A 386 -11.23 0.87 -23.64
C ARG A 386 -11.63 1.54 -22.32
N ASP A 387 -12.76 2.26 -22.33
CA ASP A 387 -13.18 3.07 -21.18
C ASP A 387 -13.59 2.20 -19.99
N MET A 388 -14.32 1.11 -20.23
CA MET A 388 -14.67 0.16 -19.16
C MET A 388 -13.43 -0.54 -18.60
N SER A 389 -12.47 -0.94 -19.44
CA SER A 389 -11.22 -1.55 -18.97
C SER A 389 -10.41 -0.58 -18.10
N PHE A 390 -10.36 0.70 -18.50
CA PHE A 390 -9.71 1.75 -17.71
C PHE A 390 -10.40 1.99 -16.37
N LEU A 391 -11.73 2.12 -16.35
CA LEU A 391 -12.51 2.35 -15.12
C LEU A 391 -12.43 1.17 -14.15
N VAL A 392 -12.51 -0.07 -14.65
CA VAL A 392 -12.31 -1.27 -13.82
C VAL A 392 -10.91 -1.24 -13.23
N ARG A 393 -9.87 -0.97 -14.02
CA ARG A 393 -8.50 -0.90 -13.51
C ARG A 393 -8.30 0.22 -12.48
N LEU A 394 -8.86 1.40 -12.73
CA LEU A 394 -8.83 2.55 -11.82
C LEU A 394 -9.44 2.18 -10.44
N LEU A 395 -10.50 1.37 -10.44
CA LEU A 395 -11.20 0.95 -9.22
C LEU A 395 -10.70 -0.38 -8.63
N CYS A 396 -9.92 -1.18 -9.38
CA CYS A 396 -9.25 -2.40 -8.92
C CYS A 396 -8.02 -2.10 -8.05
N VAL A 397 -7.31 -0.99 -8.31
CA VAL A 397 -6.22 -0.56 -7.43
C VAL A 397 -6.84 -0.23 -6.07
N LYS A 398 -6.33 -0.84 -4.98
CA LYS A 398 -6.77 -0.61 -3.60
C LYS A 398 -6.97 0.89 -3.43
N ILE A 399 -8.23 1.34 -3.33
CA ILE A 399 -8.54 2.76 -3.26
C ILE A 399 -8.07 3.23 -1.88
N THR A 400 -6.82 3.67 -1.83
CA THR A 400 -6.30 4.56 -0.81
C THR A 400 -7.18 5.80 -0.89
N SER A 401 -8.01 6.04 0.13
CA SER A 401 -8.92 7.19 0.24
C SER A 401 -10.06 7.25 -0.79
N ALA A 402 -11.27 6.87 -0.37
CA ALA A 402 -12.49 7.21 -1.11
C ALA A 402 -12.83 8.71 -1.08
N SER A 403 -12.22 9.46 -0.18
CA SER A 403 -12.29 10.92 -0.16
C SER A 403 -11.67 11.50 -1.43
N ASP A 404 -10.71 10.81 -2.05
CA ASP A 404 -10.05 11.27 -3.28
C ASP A 404 -10.98 11.30 -4.49
N LEU A 405 -12.01 10.46 -4.54
CA LEU A 405 -13.00 10.42 -5.63
C LEU A 405 -14.32 11.10 -5.25
N ARG A 406 -14.38 11.85 -4.15
CA ARG A 406 -15.51 12.75 -3.90
C ARG A 406 -15.37 14.00 -4.75
N ARG A 407 -16.52 14.51 -5.20
CA ARG A 407 -16.58 15.77 -5.94
C ARG A 407 -16.12 16.90 -5.01
N SER A 408 -15.30 17.81 -5.51
CA SER A 408 -14.67 18.86 -4.68
C SER A 408 -15.67 19.88 -4.11
N ASP A 409 -16.85 19.98 -4.71
CA ASP A 409 -17.93 20.87 -4.29
C ASP A 409 -18.98 20.19 -3.39
N GLY A 410 -18.75 18.93 -2.99
CA GLY A 410 -19.65 18.16 -2.13
C GLY A 410 -20.97 17.72 -2.79
N LYS A 411 -21.18 18.00 -4.08
CA LYS A 411 -22.38 17.58 -4.83
C LYS A 411 -22.24 16.13 -5.33
N PRO A 412 -23.36 15.42 -5.56
CA PRO A 412 -23.30 14.08 -6.13
C PRO A 412 -22.79 14.10 -7.58
N TRP A 413 -22.17 13.00 -7.99
CA TRP A 413 -21.64 12.82 -9.35
C TRP A 413 -22.74 12.67 -10.38
N ASN A 414 -22.57 13.32 -11.54
CA ASN A 414 -23.44 13.15 -12.70
C ASN A 414 -22.79 12.29 -13.78
N THR A 415 -23.59 11.79 -14.73
CA THR A 415 -23.09 10.97 -15.85
C THR A 415 -22.11 11.73 -16.75
N LEU A 416 -22.28 13.04 -16.90
CA LEU A 416 -21.37 13.90 -17.68
C LEU A 416 -19.98 14.02 -17.04
N ASP A 417 -19.90 14.03 -15.71
CA ASP A 417 -18.64 14.15 -14.99
C ASP A 417 -17.77 12.88 -15.12
N LEU A 418 -18.40 11.76 -15.47
CA LEU A 418 -17.78 10.44 -15.65
C LEU A 418 -17.25 10.22 -17.07
N MET A 419 -17.51 11.13 -18.01
CA MET A 419 -16.98 11.03 -19.35
C MET A 419 -15.47 11.22 -19.36
N LEU A 420 -14.76 10.17 -19.78
CA LEU A 420 -13.30 10.18 -19.89
C LEU A 420 -12.86 10.93 -21.15
N ARG A 421 -11.98 11.91 -20.98
CA ARG A 421 -11.27 12.60 -22.06
C ARG A 421 -9.86 12.05 -22.16
N TRP A 422 -9.48 11.62 -23.35
CA TRP A 422 -8.19 10.99 -23.62
C TRP A 422 -7.34 11.89 -24.50
N GLU A 423 -6.07 12.09 -24.12
CA GLU A 423 -5.07 12.87 -24.85
C GLU A 423 -3.77 12.06 -24.96
N TYR A 424 -3.01 12.24 -26.04
CA TYR A 424 -1.72 11.59 -26.25
C TYR A 424 -0.57 12.59 -26.20
N ASP A 425 0.33 12.41 -25.23
CA ASP A 425 1.55 13.19 -25.12
C ASP A 425 2.67 12.55 -25.97
N ALA A 426 3.02 13.22 -27.07
CA ALA A 426 4.03 12.76 -28.01
C ALA A 426 5.47 12.89 -27.48
N GLU A 427 5.74 13.77 -26.51
CA GLU A 427 7.09 13.95 -25.95
C GLU A 427 7.43 12.85 -24.93
N GLU A 428 6.49 12.51 -24.06
CA GLU A 428 6.66 11.45 -23.05
C GLU A 428 6.25 10.05 -23.54
N GLY A 429 5.52 9.98 -24.67
CA GLY A 429 4.93 8.75 -25.20
C GLY A 429 3.93 8.13 -24.21
N ARG A 430 3.02 8.94 -23.66
CA ARG A 430 2.06 8.55 -22.62
C ARG A 430 0.65 9.02 -22.94
N LEU A 431 -0.34 8.23 -22.51
CA LEU A 431 -1.76 8.57 -22.54
C LEU A 431 -2.10 9.40 -21.30
N ARG A 432 -2.82 10.51 -21.48
CA ARG A 432 -3.39 11.32 -20.40
C ARG A 432 -4.89 11.14 -20.40
N VAL A 433 -5.46 10.87 -19.23
CA VAL A 433 -6.91 10.71 -19.06
C VAL A 433 -7.41 11.75 -18.08
N GLN A 434 -8.44 12.48 -18.47
CA GLN A 434 -9.15 13.42 -17.61
C GLN A 434 -10.57 12.93 -17.41
N GLY A 435 -11.05 12.98 -16.18
CA GLY A 435 -12.40 12.56 -15.79
C GLY A 435 -12.59 12.85 -14.31
N LEU A 436 -13.83 12.90 -13.82
CA LEU A 436 -14.09 13.21 -12.41
C LEU A 436 -13.46 14.54 -11.95
N GLN A 437 -13.42 15.56 -12.83
CA GLN A 437 -12.77 16.87 -12.59
C GLN A 437 -11.26 16.79 -12.26
N ARG A 438 -10.59 15.68 -12.63
CA ARG A 438 -9.19 15.40 -12.29
C ARG A 438 -8.43 14.72 -13.42
N ALA A 439 -7.11 14.73 -13.33
CA ALA A 439 -6.27 13.83 -14.13
C ALA A 439 -6.25 12.45 -13.45
N LEU A 440 -6.60 11.41 -14.22
CA LEU A 440 -6.76 10.04 -13.74
C LEU A 440 -5.59 9.18 -14.22
N VAL A 441 -4.88 8.58 -13.26
CA VAL A 441 -3.81 7.60 -13.53
C VAL A 441 -4.07 6.37 -12.65
N PRO A 442 -4.27 5.17 -13.23
CA PRO A 442 -4.42 3.95 -12.45
C PRO A 442 -3.16 3.69 -11.63
N GLY A 443 -3.27 3.66 -10.29
CA GLY A 443 -2.14 3.38 -9.39
C GLY A 443 -1.51 4.60 -8.70
N GLU A 444 -1.87 5.83 -9.06
CA GLU A 444 -1.34 7.07 -8.45
C GLU A 444 -2.48 7.98 -7.96
N LEU A 445 -2.21 8.85 -6.97
CA LEU A 445 -3.19 9.82 -6.46
C LEU A 445 -3.62 10.80 -7.58
N SER A 446 -4.92 10.90 -7.84
CA SER A 446 -5.49 11.82 -8.85
C SER A 446 -5.27 13.29 -8.48
N VAL A 447 -4.74 14.10 -9.41
CA VAL A 447 -4.47 15.54 -9.19
C VAL A 447 -5.65 16.39 -9.72
N PRO A 448 -6.13 17.42 -8.98
CA PRO A 448 -7.18 18.33 -9.45
C PRO A 448 -6.86 19.00 -10.77
N ALA A 449 -7.80 19.00 -11.71
CA ALA A 449 -7.62 19.65 -13.01
C ALA A 449 -7.80 21.17 -12.87
N GLY A 450 -6.69 21.91 -12.80
CA GLY A 450 -6.73 23.38 -12.67
C GLY A 450 -5.39 24.09 -12.89
N ASP A 451 -4.26 23.46 -12.55
CA ASP A 451 -2.95 24.08 -12.75
C ASP A 451 -2.39 23.74 -14.13
N LYS A 452 -2.50 24.68 -15.08
CA LYS A 452 -1.69 24.64 -16.30
C LYS A 452 -0.20 24.57 -15.90
N PRO A 453 0.61 23.66 -16.49
CA PRO A 453 2.04 23.64 -16.25
C PRO A 453 2.70 24.76 -17.05
N GLU A 454 2.53 26.01 -16.62
CA GLU A 454 3.35 27.10 -17.13
C GLU A 454 4.78 26.90 -16.64
N THR A 455 5.69 26.68 -17.60
CA THR A 455 7.15 26.84 -17.53
C THR A 455 7.74 26.83 -16.11
N ALA A 456 7.62 25.69 -15.43
CA ALA A 456 8.21 25.51 -14.12
C ALA A 456 9.73 25.29 -14.30
N SER A 457 10.51 26.32 -14.00
CA SER A 457 11.97 26.26 -14.02
C SER A 457 12.48 25.12 -13.12
N PHE A 458 13.64 24.58 -13.46
CA PHE A 458 14.32 23.50 -12.74
C PHE A 458 14.37 23.74 -11.20
N PHE A 459 14.48 25.00 -10.77
CA PHE A 459 14.51 25.37 -9.35
C PHE A 459 13.15 25.31 -8.65
N SER A 460 12.03 25.55 -9.35
CA SER A 460 10.70 25.40 -8.73
C SER A 460 10.27 23.94 -8.63
N ARG A 461 10.80 23.06 -9.49
CA ARG A 461 10.68 21.59 -9.35
C ARG A 461 11.46 21.09 -8.14
N LEU A 462 12.69 21.55 -7.93
CA LEU A 462 13.47 21.23 -6.73
C LEU A 462 12.76 21.75 -5.45
N GLY A 463 12.24 22.98 -5.50
CA GLY A 463 11.49 23.61 -4.41
C GLY A 463 10.16 22.93 -4.07
N ARG A 464 9.40 22.44 -5.07
CA ARG A 464 8.17 21.64 -4.84
C ARG A 464 8.47 20.26 -4.27
N THR A 465 9.58 19.64 -4.67
CA THR A 465 10.02 18.36 -4.10
C THR A 465 10.40 18.54 -2.62
N VAL A 466 11.12 19.63 -2.29
CA VAL A 466 11.47 19.99 -0.92
C VAL A 466 10.25 20.42 -0.10
N THR A 467 9.30 21.17 -0.65
CA THR A 467 8.09 21.54 0.13
C THR A 467 7.13 20.36 0.33
N SER A 468 7.04 19.42 -0.61
CA SER A 468 6.30 18.15 -0.41
C SER A 468 6.94 17.22 0.64
N LEU A 469 8.24 17.39 0.94
CA LEU A 469 8.91 16.72 2.05
C LEU A 469 8.59 17.37 3.41
N TRP A 470 8.00 18.58 3.43
CA TRP A 470 7.80 19.41 4.63
C TRP A 470 6.34 19.69 4.97
N THR A 471 5.39 19.50 4.05
CA THR A 471 3.96 19.56 4.36
C THR A 471 3.48 18.20 4.87
N SER A 472 3.12 18.17 6.14
CA SER A 472 2.49 17.04 6.83
C SER A 472 1.25 16.58 6.06
N GLN A 473 1.33 15.41 5.40
CA GLN A 473 0.14 14.72 4.92
C GLN A 473 -0.70 14.28 6.11
N VAL A 474 -1.91 14.82 6.17
CA VAL A 474 -3.01 14.26 6.97
C VAL A 474 -3.24 12.83 6.45
N GLN A 475 -3.12 11.84 7.32
CA GLN A 475 -3.31 10.43 6.99
C GLN A 475 -4.82 10.20 6.82
N GLU A 476 -5.28 10.00 5.59
CA GLU A 476 -6.66 9.66 5.26
C GLU A 476 -6.83 8.13 5.11
N PRO A 477 -8.02 7.56 5.45
CA PRO A 477 -8.17 6.14 5.70
C PRO A 477 -8.09 5.31 4.40
N VAL A 478 -7.14 4.38 4.37
CA VAL A 478 -7.06 3.30 3.39
C VAL A 478 -8.08 2.20 3.77
N LEU A 479 -8.82 1.64 2.80
CA LEU A 479 -9.65 0.47 3.05
C LEU A 479 -8.74 -0.76 3.25
N LEU A 480 -8.43 -1.06 4.50
CA LEU A 480 -7.59 -2.18 4.92
C LEU A 480 -8.45 -3.39 5.32
N SER A 481 -7.99 -4.62 5.06
CA SER A 481 -8.68 -5.83 5.52
C SER A 481 -8.75 -5.84 7.05
N ALA A 482 -9.94 -6.10 7.59
CA ALA A 482 -10.14 -6.24 9.02
C ALA A 482 -9.77 -7.64 9.54
N ALA A 483 -9.46 -8.60 8.65
CA ALA A 483 -8.98 -9.93 9.00
C ALA A 483 -7.45 -10.01 9.10
N GLU A 484 -6.73 -8.93 8.75
CA GLU A 484 -5.28 -8.87 8.86
C GLU A 484 -4.89 -8.36 10.26
N ALA A 485 -4.13 -9.18 11.00
CA ALA A 485 -3.65 -8.85 12.34
C ALA A 485 -2.90 -7.51 12.35
N SER A 486 -2.12 -7.23 11.30
CA SER A 486 -1.36 -6.00 11.17
C SER A 486 -2.22 -4.74 11.22
N ASN A 487 -3.37 -4.77 10.53
CA ASN A 487 -4.27 -3.62 10.42
C ASN A 487 -5.04 -3.37 11.73
N LEU A 488 -5.33 -4.43 12.48
CA LEU A 488 -6.00 -4.33 13.78
C LEU A 488 -5.06 -3.80 14.87
N ALA A 489 -3.81 -4.26 14.86
CA ALA A 489 -2.77 -3.84 15.81
C ALA A 489 -2.09 -2.50 15.43
N GLY A 490 -2.17 -2.08 14.16
CA GLY A 490 -1.46 -0.90 13.66
C GLY A 490 0.06 -1.09 13.57
N GLN A 491 0.53 -2.34 13.55
CA GLN A 491 1.94 -2.76 13.49
C GLN A 491 2.04 -3.97 12.56
N SER A 492 3.20 -4.25 11.95
CA SER A 492 3.35 -5.41 11.07
C SER A 492 3.35 -6.72 11.87
N ILE A 493 2.36 -7.58 11.65
CA ILE A 493 2.22 -8.91 12.26
C ILE A 493 2.10 -9.94 11.13
N HIS A 494 3.08 -10.84 11.02
CA HIS A 494 3.08 -11.91 10.01
C HIS A 494 3.01 -13.31 10.63
N THR A 495 3.55 -13.47 11.84
CA THR A 495 3.62 -14.74 12.58
C THR A 495 3.08 -14.59 13.99
N GLU A 496 2.82 -15.71 14.66
CA GLU A 496 2.43 -15.74 16.08
C GLU A 496 3.51 -15.09 16.97
N ASP A 497 4.79 -15.32 16.67
CA ASP A 497 5.91 -14.71 17.40
C ASP A 497 5.88 -13.17 17.32
N ASP A 498 5.44 -12.59 16.21
CA ASP A 498 5.30 -11.13 16.08
C ASP A 498 4.22 -10.58 17.04
N VAL A 499 3.17 -11.35 17.31
CA VAL A 499 2.12 -10.98 18.27
C VAL A 499 2.71 -10.91 19.68
N LEU A 500 3.54 -11.89 20.06
CA LEU A 500 4.22 -11.93 21.36
C LEU A 500 5.19 -10.76 21.57
N HIS A 501 5.79 -10.27 20.48
CA HIS A 501 6.70 -9.13 20.49
C HIS A 501 6.02 -7.76 20.34
N THR A 502 4.68 -7.73 20.23
CA THR A 502 3.91 -6.49 20.14
C THR A 502 3.71 -5.88 21.54
N PRO A 503 4.26 -4.68 21.83
CA PRO A 503 4.29 -4.13 23.19
C PRO A 503 2.92 -3.70 23.73
N GLU A 504 2.01 -3.27 22.85
CA GLU A 504 0.64 -2.88 23.19
C GLU A 504 -0.34 -3.50 22.20
N LEU A 505 -1.16 -4.44 22.69
CA LEU A 505 -2.20 -5.09 21.90
C LEU A 505 -3.50 -4.27 21.97
N PRO A 506 -4.28 -4.21 20.87
CA PRO A 506 -5.53 -3.46 20.85
C PRO A 506 -6.52 -4.03 21.86
N ASN A 507 -7.08 -3.19 22.73
CA ASN A 507 -8.04 -3.60 23.77
C ASN A 507 -9.52 -3.49 23.34
N PHE A 508 -9.78 -3.10 22.08
CA PHE A 508 -11.12 -2.99 21.47
C PHE A 508 -12.16 -2.29 22.36
N GLU A 509 -11.89 -1.05 22.76
CA GLU A 509 -12.77 -0.27 23.66
C GLU A 509 -12.92 -0.91 25.06
N ALA A 510 -11.82 -1.48 25.57
CA ALA A 510 -11.75 -2.21 26.83
C ALA A 510 -12.72 -3.42 26.92
N LYS A 511 -13.07 -4.01 25.77
CA LYS A 511 -13.92 -5.20 25.67
C LYS A 511 -13.17 -6.52 25.74
N LEU A 512 -11.87 -6.51 25.43
CA LEU A 512 -10.99 -7.67 25.53
C LEU A 512 -9.83 -7.37 26.48
N SER A 513 -9.41 -8.39 27.24
CA SER A 513 -8.19 -8.32 28.03
C SER A 513 -6.95 -8.41 27.13
N GLN A 514 -5.78 -8.06 27.66
CA GLN A 514 -4.53 -8.15 26.89
C GLN A 514 -4.24 -9.59 26.44
N ALA A 515 -4.48 -10.58 27.29
CA ALA A 515 -4.32 -12.00 26.96
C ALA A 515 -5.33 -12.47 25.90
N ASP A 516 -6.58 -12.00 25.98
CA ASP A 516 -7.60 -12.30 24.96
C ASP A 516 -7.24 -11.67 23.60
N SER A 517 -6.69 -10.46 23.61
CA SER A 517 -6.22 -9.78 22.39
C SER A 517 -5.01 -10.47 21.76
N GLU A 518 -4.09 -10.99 22.58
CA GLU A 518 -2.93 -11.78 22.13
C GLU A 518 -3.39 -13.06 21.43
N LEU A 519 -4.30 -13.80 22.07
CA LEU A 519 -4.86 -15.04 21.52
C LEU A 519 -5.62 -14.78 20.21
N LEU A 520 -6.44 -13.73 20.17
CA LEU A 520 -7.20 -13.36 18.99
C LEU A 520 -6.29 -13.00 17.81
N LEU A 521 -5.24 -12.21 18.04
CA LEU A 521 -4.29 -11.84 16.98
C LEU A 521 -3.45 -13.05 16.54
N SER A 522 -3.10 -13.95 17.46
CA SER A 522 -2.42 -15.21 17.15
C SER A 522 -3.28 -16.13 16.27
N PHE A 523 -4.59 -16.20 16.50
CA PHE A 523 -5.49 -16.96 15.63
C PHE A 523 -5.56 -16.38 14.20
N LEU A 524 -5.41 -15.07 14.03
CA LEU A 524 -5.44 -14.44 12.71
C LEU A 524 -4.21 -14.74 11.84
N THR A 525 -3.09 -15.17 12.43
CA THR A 525 -1.88 -15.53 11.69
C THR A 525 -1.98 -16.90 11.01
N VAL A 526 -2.98 -17.73 11.38
CA VAL A 526 -3.16 -19.09 10.85
C VAL A 526 -4.27 -19.15 9.78
N PRO A 527 -3.96 -19.27 8.47
CA PRO A 527 -4.93 -19.00 7.39
C PRO A 527 -6.22 -19.86 7.36
N TYR A 528 -6.12 -21.17 7.64
CA TYR A 528 -7.25 -22.11 7.61
C TYR A 528 -7.86 -22.34 9.00
N LEU A 529 -7.04 -22.47 10.04
CA LEU A 529 -7.53 -22.72 11.40
C LEU A 529 -8.19 -21.48 12.03
N ARG A 530 -7.93 -20.27 11.51
CA ARG A 530 -8.52 -19.04 12.07
C ARG A 530 -10.05 -19.06 12.17
N VAL A 531 -10.74 -19.67 11.20
CA VAL A 531 -12.22 -19.69 11.16
C VAL A 531 -12.79 -20.44 12.36
N PRO A 532 -12.49 -21.74 12.57
CA PRO A 532 -13.01 -22.46 13.73
C PRO A 532 -12.47 -21.90 15.05
N LEU A 533 -11.20 -21.47 15.12
CA LEU A 533 -10.61 -20.94 16.36
C LEU A 533 -11.28 -19.64 16.82
N LEU A 534 -11.57 -18.71 15.90
CA LEU A 534 -12.25 -17.46 16.24
C LEU A 534 -13.72 -17.65 16.59
N LEU A 535 -14.42 -18.57 15.90
CA LEU A 535 -15.80 -18.90 16.26
C LEU A 535 -15.86 -19.50 17.67
N GLN A 536 -14.96 -20.43 17.98
CA GLN A 536 -14.84 -21.01 19.32
C GLN A 536 -14.49 -19.95 20.37
N PHE A 537 -13.61 -18.99 20.04
CA PHE A 537 -13.24 -17.90 20.93
C PHE A 537 -14.45 -17.05 21.37
N PHE A 538 -15.35 -16.73 20.44
CA PHE A 538 -16.57 -15.95 20.72
C PHE A 538 -17.74 -16.78 21.25
N ASN A 539 -17.71 -18.11 21.07
CA ASN A 539 -18.66 -19.04 21.70
C ASN A 539 -18.36 -19.28 23.20
N ASP A 540 -17.99 -18.23 23.92
CA ASP A 540 -17.83 -18.23 25.38
C ASP A 540 -18.77 -17.20 26.01
N ARG A 541 -19.40 -17.59 27.13
CA ARG A 541 -20.31 -16.74 27.89
C ARG A 541 -19.65 -15.44 28.32
N SER A 542 -18.34 -15.45 28.60
CA SER A 542 -17.59 -14.27 29.04
C SER A 542 -17.28 -13.29 27.89
N ARG A 543 -16.91 -13.81 26.71
CA ARG A 543 -16.43 -13.02 25.57
C ARG A 543 -17.50 -12.64 24.55
N PHE A 544 -18.68 -13.29 24.57
CA PHE A 544 -19.79 -12.95 23.67
C PHE A 544 -20.15 -11.44 23.70
N ALA A 545 -20.07 -10.80 24.88
CA ALA A 545 -20.37 -9.37 25.02
C ALA A 545 -19.38 -8.47 24.25
N ALA A 546 -18.17 -8.94 23.93
CA ALA A 546 -17.20 -8.21 23.14
C ALA A 546 -17.66 -7.96 21.69
N LEU A 547 -18.56 -8.81 21.16
CA LEU A 547 -19.19 -8.62 19.85
C LEU A 547 -20.08 -7.37 19.77
N CYS A 548 -20.27 -6.59 20.85
CA CYS A 548 -20.87 -5.26 20.75
C CYS A 548 -19.96 -4.25 20.03
N CYS A 549 -18.64 -4.50 19.98
CA CYS A 549 -17.66 -3.61 19.35
C CYS A 549 -17.72 -3.74 17.81
N PRO A 550 -17.97 -2.65 17.06
CA PRO A 550 -18.03 -2.69 15.60
C PRO A 550 -16.74 -3.17 14.92
N ARG A 551 -15.56 -2.92 15.52
CA ARG A 551 -14.27 -3.38 14.99
C ARG A 551 -14.14 -4.91 15.04
N LEU A 552 -14.62 -5.54 16.12
CA LEU A 552 -14.61 -7.01 16.25
C LEU A 552 -15.64 -7.66 15.32
N GLN A 553 -16.80 -7.04 15.14
CA GLN A 553 -17.79 -7.47 14.13
C GLN A 553 -17.21 -7.41 12.70
N ALA A 554 -16.51 -6.32 12.37
CA ALA A 554 -15.88 -6.15 11.06
C ALA A 554 -14.75 -7.17 10.83
N MET A 555 -13.95 -7.48 11.86
CA MET A 555 -12.92 -8.52 11.81
C MET A 555 -13.54 -9.90 11.56
N LEU A 556 -14.58 -10.27 12.31
CA LEU A 556 -15.21 -11.58 12.15
C LEU A 556 -15.92 -11.69 10.79
N ASP A 557 -16.58 -10.63 10.32
CA ASP A 557 -17.14 -10.56 8.97
C ASP A 557 -16.04 -10.71 7.90
N ALA A 558 -14.88 -10.08 8.08
CA ALA A 558 -13.75 -10.21 7.17
C ALA A 558 -13.19 -11.64 7.15
N VAL A 559 -12.98 -12.27 8.31
CA VAL A 559 -12.46 -13.64 8.41
C VAL A 559 -13.36 -14.66 7.70
N LEU A 560 -14.68 -14.50 7.81
CA LEU A 560 -15.66 -15.43 7.26
C LEU A 560 -16.02 -15.12 5.80
N PHE A 561 -16.05 -13.85 5.40
CA PHE A 561 -16.58 -13.47 4.09
C PHE A 561 -15.52 -12.97 3.10
N GLU A 562 -14.26 -12.76 3.51
CA GLU A 562 -13.17 -12.53 2.57
C GLU A 562 -12.74 -13.87 1.93
N PRO A 563 -12.78 -13.96 0.59
CA PRO A 563 -12.57 -15.22 -0.10
C PRO A 563 -11.11 -15.72 0.00
N GLY A 564 -10.12 -14.84 0.11
CA GLY A 564 -8.71 -15.25 0.09
C GLY A 564 -8.17 -15.55 -1.32
N PRO A 565 -6.98 -16.18 -1.40
CA PRO A 565 -6.31 -16.45 -2.67
C PRO A 565 -7.12 -17.45 -3.52
N PHE A 566 -7.15 -17.20 -4.83
CA PHE A 566 -7.96 -17.95 -5.79
C PHE A 566 -7.15 -19.03 -6.51
N GLU A 567 -7.71 -20.23 -6.61
CA GLU A 567 -7.13 -21.37 -7.33
C GLU A 567 -7.59 -21.37 -8.81
N GLU A 568 -6.65 -21.26 -9.76
CA GLU A 568 -6.96 -21.25 -11.20
C GLU A 568 -7.18 -22.66 -11.78
N GLU A 569 -8.22 -22.85 -12.61
CA GLU A 569 -8.63 -24.14 -13.22
C GLU A 569 -7.54 -24.86 -14.06
N ASN A 570 -6.51 -24.13 -14.52
CA ASN A 570 -5.46 -24.65 -15.42
C ASN A 570 -4.18 -25.14 -14.71
N GLU A 571 -4.03 -24.89 -13.41
CA GLU A 571 -2.90 -25.39 -12.64
C GLU A 571 -3.37 -26.63 -11.87
N SER A 572 -3.20 -27.81 -12.46
CA SER A 572 -3.28 -29.06 -11.70
C SER A 572 -2.08 -29.11 -10.75
N ALA A 573 -2.17 -28.43 -9.62
CA ALA A 573 -1.16 -28.52 -8.57
C ALA A 573 -1.13 -29.98 -8.10
N GLN A 574 -0.04 -30.69 -8.39
CA GLN A 574 0.23 -31.96 -7.75
C GLN A 574 0.39 -31.66 -6.25
N CYS A 575 -0.35 -32.38 -5.41
CA CYS A 575 -0.18 -32.28 -3.96
C CYS A 575 1.30 -32.54 -3.64
N PRO A 576 2.02 -31.62 -2.98
CA PRO A 576 3.43 -31.82 -2.68
C PRO A 576 3.61 -33.09 -1.84
N GLU A 577 4.59 -33.93 -2.18
CA GLU A 577 4.91 -35.13 -1.39
C GLU A 577 5.43 -34.79 0.02
N VAL A 578 5.90 -33.56 0.23
CA VAL A 578 6.40 -33.03 1.50
C VAL A 578 5.80 -31.66 1.75
N VAL A 579 5.03 -31.52 2.84
CA VAL A 579 4.54 -30.24 3.34
C VAL A 579 5.52 -29.75 4.41
N TYR A 580 6.27 -28.68 4.12
CA TYR A 580 7.17 -28.08 5.11
C TYR A 580 6.37 -27.31 6.18
N PRO A 581 6.75 -27.38 7.47
CA PRO A 581 6.17 -26.51 8.49
C PRO A 581 6.66 -25.08 8.24
N GLY A 582 5.74 -24.14 8.04
CA GLY A 582 6.08 -22.72 7.80
C GLY A 582 5.84 -22.26 6.36
N LEU A 583 4.63 -22.49 5.83
CA LEU A 583 4.20 -21.97 4.51
C LEU A 583 4.02 -20.44 4.55
N SER A 584 5.08 -19.68 4.83
CA SER A 584 5.14 -18.23 4.65
C SER A 584 5.49 -17.90 3.20
N GLY A 585 4.79 -16.95 2.60
CA GLY A 585 5.08 -16.46 1.24
C GLY A 585 4.14 -16.95 0.14
N SER A 586 4.48 -16.61 -1.10
CA SER A 586 3.57 -16.73 -2.25
C SER A 586 3.27 -18.18 -2.68
N GLU A 587 4.17 -19.13 -2.43
CA GLU A 587 3.94 -20.55 -2.73
C GLU A 587 2.98 -21.20 -1.73
N GLY A 588 3.10 -20.85 -0.45
CA GLY A 588 2.14 -21.25 0.58
C GLY A 588 0.74 -20.71 0.31
N GLN A 589 0.62 -19.45 -0.07
CA GLN A 589 -0.67 -18.85 -0.44
C GLN A 589 -1.32 -19.52 -1.67
N LYS A 590 -0.53 -19.99 -2.63
CA LYS A 590 -1.02 -20.75 -3.79
C LYS A 590 -1.49 -22.14 -3.40
N LEU A 591 -0.74 -22.85 -2.56
CA LEU A 591 -1.15 -24.17 -2.04
C LEU A 591 -2.42 -24.09 -1.20
N LEU A 592 -2.63 -22.95 -0.53
CA LEU A 592 -3.80 -22.66 0.31
C LEU A 592 -4.91 -21.91 -0.45
N ALA A 593 -4.79 -21.76 -1.77
CA ALA A 593 -5.79 -21.10 -2.59
C ALA A 593 -7.06 -21.94 -2.72
N THR A 594 -8.20 -21.28 -2.82
CA THR A 594 -9.50 -21.97 -2.96
C THR A 594 -10.29 -21.39 -4.13
N PRO A 595 -11.13 -22.21 -4.79
CA PRO A 595 -11.92 -21.74 -5.92
C PRO A 595 -13.13 -20.89 -5.47
N ALA A 596 -13.75 -21.21 -4.33
CA ALA A 596 -14.99 -20.58 -3.86
C ALA A 596 -14.83 -19.75 -2.57
N GLY A 597 -13.59 -19.62 -2.08
CA GLY A 597 -13.26 -18.93 -0.84
C GLY A 597 -13.14 -19.86 0.38
N ARG A 598 -12.36 -19.43 1.38
CA ARG A 598 -11.98 -20.25 2.54
C ARG A 598 -13.17 -20.74 3.36
N PHE A 599 -14.15 -19.88 3.64
CA PHE A 599 -15.31 -20.26 4.46
C PHE A 599 -16.24 -21.25 3.76
N VAL A 600 -16.47 -21.09 2.44
CA VAL A 600 -17.23 -22.08 1.66
C VAL A 600 -16.49 -23.41 1.65
N HIS A 601 -15.18 -23.38 1.47
CA HIS A 601 -14.34 -24.58 1.50
C HIS A 601 -14.44 -25.30 2.86
N GLU A 602 -14.40 -24.57 3.97
CA GLU A 602 -14.59 -25.12 5.32
C GLU A 602 -16.01 -25.70 5.52
N LEU A 603 -17.06 -25.03 5.02
CA LEU A 603 -18.43 -25.57 5.07
C LEU A 603 -18.61 -26.86 4.24
N VAL A 604 -17.85 -27.03 3.16
CA VAL A 604 -17.91 -28.23 2.32
C VAL A 604 -17.15 -29.39 2.97
N HIS A 605 -15.97 -29.14 3.53
CA HIS A 605 -15.06 -30.20 3.97
C HIS A 605 -15.10 -30.47 5.49
N SER A 606 -15.44 -29.48 6.31
CA SER A 606 -15.47 -29.56 7.79
C SER A 606 -16.66 -28.77 8.38
N PRO A 607 -17.92 -29.05 7.97
CA PRO A 607 -19.09 -28.29 8.42
C PRO A 607 -19.39 -28.40 9.91
N THR A 608 -19.13 -29.56 10.53
CA THR A 608 -19.52 -29.84 11.92
C THR A 608 -18.90 -28.88 12.94
N PRO A 609 -17.56 -28.68 12.99
CA PRO A 609 -16.95 -27.73 13.93
C PRO A 609 -17.41 -26.29 13.70
N VAL A 610 -17.54 -25.85 12.44
CA VAL A 610 -17.95 -24.48 12.13
C VAL A 610 -19.41 -24.20 12.51
N LEU A 611 -20.33 -25.07 12.11
CA LEU A 611 -21.76 -24.87 12.36
C LEU A 611 -22.12 -25.05 13.84
N ALA A 612 -21.43 -25.95 14.56
CA ALA A 612 -21.65 -26.13 16.00
C ALA A 612 -21.27 -24.88 16.80
N GLU A 613 -20.13 -24.25 16.49
CA GLU A 613 -19.70 -23.03 17.18
C GLU A 613 -20.62 -21.83 16.84
N LEU A 614 -21.05 -21.70 15.58
CA LEU A 614 -22.02 -20.66 15.17
C LEU A 614 -23.39 -20.83 15.86
N ASP A 615 -23.87 -22.07 15.97
CA ASP A 615 -25.11 -22.41 16.67
C ASP A 615 -24.99 -22.10 18.17
N GLY A 616 -23.82 -22.35 18.76
CA GLY A 616 -23.47 -21.92 20.12
C GLY A 616 -23.56 -20.39 20.31
N ILE A 617 -22.93 -19.62 19.42
CA ILE A 617 -23.00 -18.14 19.43
C ILE A 617 -24.46 -17.67 19.31
N PHE A 618 -25.25 -18.30 18.44
CA PHE A 618 -26.66 -17.96 18.26
C PHE A 618 -27.50 -18.26 19.52
N ARG A 619 -27.28 -19.40 20.18
CA ARG A 619 -27.93 -19.71 21.47
C ARG A 619 -27.54 -18.72 22.56
N LEU A 620 -26.27 -18.32 22.65
CA LEU A 620 -25.80 -17.30 23.59
C LEU A 620 -26.45 -15.92 23.36
N ALA A 621 -26.80 -15.61 22.11
CA ALA A 621 -27.56 -14.42 21.75
C ALA A 621 -29.02 -14.54 22.22
N MET A 622 -29.67 -15.68 21.99
CA MET A 622 -31.04 -15.94 22.43
C MET A 622 -31.19 -15.91 23.96
N GLU A 623 -30.22 -16.44 24.71
CA GLU A 623 -30.21 -16.36 26.18
C GLU A 623 -30.18 -14.90 26.70
N ARG A 624 -29.74 -13.95 25.87
CA ARG A 624 -29.57 -12.52 26.21
C ARG A 624 -30.59 -11.61 25.53
N ASP A 625 -31.61 -12.18 24.89
CA ASP A 625 -32.67 -11.40 24.29
C ASP A 625 -33.59 -10.83 25.39
N VAL A 626 -33.38 -9.55 25.72
CA VAL A 626 -34.16 -8.81 26.70
C VAL A 626 -35.09 -7.84 25.95
N PRO A 627 -36.37 -7.67 26.34
CA PRO A 627 -37.33 -6.80 25.65
C PRO A 627 -37.02 -5.29 25.68
N GLN A 628 -35.84 -4.87 26.19
CA GLN A 628 -35.40 -3.48 26.22
C GLN A 628 -34.08 -3.33 25.44
N TYR A 629 -33.98 -2.28 24.62
CA TYR A 629 -32.76 -1.97 23.88
C TYR A 629 -31.63 -1.57 24.84
N THR A 630 -30.61 -2.41 24.93
CA THR A 630 -29.41 -2.18 25.75
C THR A 630 -28.16 -2.23 24.88
N SER A 631 -26.98 -1.90 25.43
CA SER A 631 -25.71 -2.02 24.71
C SER A 631 -25.42 -3.45 24.23
N ALA A 632 -25.94 -4.48 24.93
CA ALA A 632 -25.85 -5.88 24.55
C ALA A 632 -26.71 -6.25 23.32
N SER A 633 -27.74 -5.45 23.01
CA SER A 633 -28.62 -5.68 21.85
C SER A 633 -27.87 -5.61 20.51
N SER A 634 -26.77 -4.85 20.44
CA SER A 634 -25.90 -4.80 19.26
C SER A 634 -25.27 -6.16 18.92
N ALA A 635 -24.76 -6.88 19.92
CA ALA A 635 -24.19 -8.21 19.74
C ALA A 635 -25.25 -9.24 19.32
N VAL A 636 -26.46 -9.16 19.87
CA VAL A 636 -27.59 -10.02 19.48
C VAL A 636 -27.99 -9.79 18.02
N LEU A 637 -28.15 -8.52 17.62
CA LEU A 637 -28.46 -8.17 16.23
C LEU A 637 -27.38 -8.64 15.26
N TYR A 638 -26.11 -8.53 15.66
CA TYR A 638 -24.99 -9.03 14.88
C TYR A 638 -25.01 -10.56 14.76
N ALA A 639 -25.22 -11.30 15.85
CA ALA A 639 -25.29 -12.76 15.83
C ALA A 639 -26.44 -13.28 14.94
N VAL A 640 -27.62 -12.64 14.99
CA VAL A 640 -28.75 -12.94 14.09
C VAL A 640 -28.39 -12.65 12.63
N ARG A 641 -27.76 -11.51 12.35
CA ARG A 641 -27.29 -11.15 11.00
C ARG A 641 -26.25 -12.14 10.49
N LEU A 642 -25.31 -12.55 11.33
CA LEU A 642 -24.28 -13.53 11.00
C LEU A 642 -24.92 -14.87 10.66
N TRP A 643 -25.82 -15.37 11.51
CA TRP A 643 -26.53 -16.63 11.29
C TRP A 643 -27.36 -16.62 10.00
N THR A 644 -28.06 -15.53 9.71
CA THR A 644 -28.85 -15.40 8.46
C THR A 644 -27.96 -15.36 7.21
N ARG A 645 -26.78 -14.73 7.27
CA ARG A 645 -25.79 -14.75 6.18
C ARG A 645 -25.23 -16.15 5.96
N VAL A 646 -24.82 -16.83 7.03
CA VAL A 646 -24.30 -18.22 6.94
C VAL A 646 -25.37 -19.16 6.41
N GLY A 647 -26.62 -19.07 6.89
CA GLY A 647 -27.73 -19.90 6.40
C GLY A 647 -27.94 -19.77 4.88
N ARG A 648 -27.87 -18.55 4.33
CA ARG A 648 -27.94 -18.33 2.87
C ARG A 648 -26.76 -18.94 2.13
N LEU A 649 -25.57 -18.94 2.73
CA LEU A 649 -24.35 -19.51 2.16
C LEU A 649 -24.40 -21.05 2.18
N SER A 650 -24.96 -21.64 3.24
CA SER A 650 -25.20 -23.08 3.33
C SER A 650 -26.17 -23.55 2.24
N ASP A 651 -27.18 -22.76 1.87
CA ASP A 651 -28.04 -23.08 0.73
C ASP A 651 -27.26 -23.14 -0.60
N LEU A 652 -26.24 -22.29 -0.80
CA LEU A 652 -25.36 -22.37 -1.97
C LEU A 652 -24.59 -23.70 -2.02
N VAL A 653 -24.04 -24.13 -0.88
CA VAL A 653 -23.33 -25.42 -0.75
C VAL A 653 -24.26 -26.60 -1.01
N LEU A 654 -25.52 -26.53 -0.58
CA LEU A 654 -26.50 -27.61 -0.71
C LEU A 654 -27.18 -27.70 -2.08
N ARG A 655 -27.16 -26.63 -2.90
CA ARG A 655 -27.75 -26.61 -4.26
C ARG A 655 -27.38 -27.81 -5.15
N PRO A 656 -26.09 -28.17 -5.36
CA PRO A 656 -25.71 -29.34 -6.18
C PRO A 656 -26.29 -30.66 -5.65
N PHE A 657 -26.38 -30.81 -4.33
CA PHE A 657 -26.92 -32.03 -3.72
C PHE A 657 -28.44 -32.10 -3.84
N ARG A 658 -29.12 -30.95 -3.90
CA ARG A 658 -30.57 -30.87 -4.17
C ARG A 658 -30.89 -31.08 -5.67
N SER A 659 -30.05 -30.60 -6.57
CA SER A 659 -30.23 -30.77 -8.03
C SER A 659 -29.85 -32.17 -8.53
N ALA A 660 -29.07 -32.96 -7.78
CA ALA A 660 -28.84 -34.37 -8.10
C ALA A 660 -30.13 -35.24 -8.08
N GLN A 661 -31.26 -34.72 -7.57
CA GLN A 661 -32.58 -35.35 -7.64
C GLN A 661 -33.48 -34.85 -8.80
N LEU A 662 -33.01 -33.90 -9.62
CA LEU A 662 -33.74 -33.34 -10.77
C LEU A 662 -32.80 -33.18 -11.98
N PRO A 663 -33.05 -33.86 -13.12
CA PRO A 663 -32.15 -33.80 -14.26
C PRO A 663 -32.38 -32.49 -15.01
N GLU A 664 -31.61 -31.45 -14.66
CA GLU A 664 -31.06 -30.40 -15.55
C GLU A 664 -30.70 -29.14 -14.74
N ALA A 665 -29.55 -28.55 -15.09
CA ALA A 665 -29.05 -27.23 -14.68
C ALA A 665 -28.36 -27.08 -13.30
N THR A 666 -27.19 -27.70 -13.09
CA THR A 666 -26.13 -27.13 -12.22
C THR A 666 -24.76 -27.68 -12.61
N ALA A 667 -23.88 -26.85 -13.21
CA ALA A 667 -22.52 -27.25 -13.60
C ALA A 667 -21.41 -26.68 -12.70
N TYR A 668 -21.75 -26.09 -11.56
CA TYR A 668 -20.79 -25.30 -10.77
C TYR A 668 -20.52 -25.78 -9.34
N ALA A 669 -21.10 -26.89 -8.90
CA ALA A 669 -20.95 -27.28 -7.49
C ALA A 669 -20.71 -28.79 -7.25
N GLY A 670 -20.16 -29.50 -8.24
CA GLY A 670 -19.64 -30.85 -8.07
C GLY A 670 -18.23 -30.96 -8.65
N ARG A 671 -17.20 -30.73 -7.82
CA ARG A 671 -15.83 -31.18 -8.12
C ARG A 671 -15.63 -32.50 -7.36
N GLU A 672 -15.89 -33.65 -8.00
CA GLU A 672 -15.45 -34.95 -7.48
C GLU A 672 -13.96 -35.16 -7.83
N PRO A 673 -13.09 -35.48 -6.87
CA PRO A 673 -11.79 -36.05 -7.19
C PRO A 673 -11.99 -37.51 -7.64
N GLN A 674 -11.33 -37.88 -8.74
CA GLN A 674 -11.30 -39.26 -9.22
C GLN A 674 -10.82 -40.20 -8.10
N LYS A 675 -11.59 -41.26 -7.88
CA LYS A 675 -11.29 -42.33 -6.92
C LYS A 675 -9.87 -42.87 -7.10
N ALA A 676 -9.10 -42.84 -6.02
CA ALA A 676 -7.89 -43.62 -5.88
C ALA A 676 -8.28 -45.08 -5.58
N ASP A 677 -8.24 -45.93 -6.60
CA ASP A 677 -8.35 -47.38 -6.43
C ASP A 677 -6.95 -48.01 -6.32
N HIS A 678 -6.85 -48.90 -5.33
CA HIS A 678 -5.91 -50.01 -5.16
C HIS A 678 -4.50 -49.78 -4.59
N PHE A 679 -4.42 -50.10 -3.29
CA PHE A 679 -3.33 -50.81 -2.61
C PHE A 679 -2.83 -52.05 -3.38
N GLU A 680 -1.51 -52.21 -3.51
CA GLU A 680 -0.68 -53.37 -3.10
C GLU A 680 0.53 -53.68 -4.03
N THR A 681 1.64 -54.03 -3.34
CA THR A 681 2.86 -54.75 -3.79
C THR A 681 3.97 -54.00 -4.55
N SER A 682 5.08 -53.78 -3.83
CA SER A 682 6.44 -53.95 -4.36
C SER A 682 6.73 -55.45 -4.59
N PRO A 683 7.78 -55.91 -5.30
CA PRO A 683 8.99 -55.19 -5.76
C PRO A 683 9.42 -55.49 -7.22
N THR A 684 10.38 -54.73 -7.76
CA THR A 684 11.60 -55.26 -8.42
C THR A 684 12.47 -54.12 -8.94
N GLN A 685 13.75 -54.15 -8.56
CA GLN A 685 14.82 -53.36 -9.16
C GLN A 685 15.16 -53.91 -10.54
N SER A 686 15.29 -53.04 -11.55
CA SER A 686 16.28 -53.23 -12.61
C SER A 686 16.61 -51.91 -13.30
N HIS A 687 17.91 -51.65 -13.38
CA HIS A 687 18.59 -50.52 -14.00
C HIS A 687 18.05 -50.10 -15.37
N ALA A 688 17.83 -48.80 -15.54
CA ALA A 688 18.05 -48.10 -16.81
C ALA A 688 18.43 -46.64 -16.53
N THR A 689 19.65 -46.28 -16.94
CA THR A 689 20.25 -44.95 -16.90
C THR A 689 19.42 -43.90 -17.66
N PRO A 690 19.17 -42.69 -17.12
CA PRO A 690 18.84 -41.54 -17.93
C PRO A 690 20.11 -40.74 -18.25
N SER A 691 20.50 -40.80 -19.52
CA SER A 691 21.46 -39.89 -20.15
C SER A 691 20.97 -38.44 -20.07
N GLY A 692 21.93 -37.54 -19.79
CA GLY A 692 21.72 -36.15 -19.44
C GLY A 692 20.88 -35.31 -20.38
N ALA A 693 20.12 -34.39 -19.76
CA ALA A 693 20.00 -33.00 -20.18
C ALA A 693 19.37 -32.19 -19.02
N THR A 694 20.09 -32.06 -17.91
CA THR A 694 19.77 -31.06 -16.89
C THR A 694 20.22 -29.70 -17.39
N SER A 695 19.30 -28.88 -17.91
CA SER A 695 19.51 -27.42 -17.88
C SER A 695 19.22 -26.96 -16.45
N SER A 696 20.21 -27.14 -15.57
CA SER A 696 20.24 -26.47 -14.27
C SER A 696 20.33 -24.97 -14.56
N ALA A 697 19.22 -24.26 -14.40
CA ALA A 697 19.29 -22.82 -14.15
C ALA A 697 19.99 -22.68 -12.79
N PHE A 698 21.30 -22.45 -12.84
CA PHE A 698 22.13 -22.14 -11.68
C PHE A 698 21.51 -20.91 -10.99
N ALA A 699 20.84 -21.13 -9.86
CA ALA A 699 20.54 -20.04 -8.93
C ALA A 699 21.89 -19.48 -8.43
N PRO A 700 22.11 -18.16 -8.47
CA PRO A 700 23.34 -17.59 -7.96
C PRO A 700 23.45 -17.86 -6.46
N ASN A 701 24.54 -18.50 -6.06
CA ASN A 701 24.87 -18.78 -4.66
C ASN A 701 25.06 -17.42 -3.94
N PRO A 702 24.36 -17.12 -2.83
CA PRO A 702 24.49 -15.85 -2.09
C PRO A 702 25.94 -15.53 -1.71
N GLU A 703 26.74 -16.57 -1.45
CA GLU A 703 28.20 -16.47 -1.24
C GLU A 703 28.93 -15.73 -2.36
N LEU A 704 28.49 -15.90 -3.63
CA LEU A 704 29.13 -15.30 -4.81
C LEU A 704 28.79 -13.80 -4.96
N VAL A 705 27.62 -13.39 -4.46
CA VAL A 705 27.20 -11.98 -4.43
C VAL A 705 27.92 -11.24 -3.30
N ALA A 706 28.05 -11.86 -2.12
CA ALA A 706 28.89 -11.35 -1.03
C ALA A 706 30.37 -11.27 -1.41
N MET A 707 30.87 -12.22 -2.21
CA MET A 707 32.24 -12.21 -2.76
C MET A 707 32.49 -11.05 -3.75
N SER A 708 31.44 -10.42 -4.28
CA SER A 708 31.54 -9.37 -5.30
C SER A 708 31.76 -7.98 -4.70
N VAL A 709 31.22 -7.70 -3.51
CA VAL A 709 31.46 -6.48 -2.70
C VAL A 709 32.81 -6.53 -1.99
N SER A 710 33.29 -7.75 -1.72
CA SER A 710 34.45 -8.00 -0.86
C SER A 710 35.81 -7.75 -1.52
N LEU A 711 35.89 -7.47 -2.82
CA LEU A 711 37.18 -7.39 -3.53
C LEU A 711 37.82 -5.97 -3.56
N ASP A 712 37.21 -4.91 -3.02
CA ASP A 712 37.79 -3.55 -3.06
C ASP A 712 38.86 -3.29 -1.98
N GLY A 713 39.99 -4.01 -2.06
CA GLY A 713 41.14 -3.80 -1.17
C GLY A 713 42.06 -2.63 -1.58
N PHE A 714 41.94 -2.15 -2.83
CA PHE A 714 42.80 -1.09 -3.39
C PHE A 714 42.32 0.31 -3.02
N GLY A 715 41.02 0.51 -2.80
CA GLY A 715 40.46 1.81 -2.39
C GLY A 715 41.07 2.36 -1.10
N ARG A 716 41.55 1.50 -0.19
CA ARG A 716 42.23 1.88 1.07
C ARG A 716 43.51 2.69 0.85
N PHE A 717 44.16 2.56 -0.31
CA PHE A 717 45.42 3.24 -0.62
C PHE A 717 45.24 4.61 -1.31
N ILE A 718 44.00 5.05 -1.58
CA ILE A 718 43.75 6.29 -2.33
C ILE A 718 44.31 7.54 -1.65
N ASN A 719 44.20 7.64 -0.32
CA ASN A 719 44.75 8.76 0.45
C ASN A 719 46.28 8.76 0.46
N VAL A 720 46.88 7.56 0.46
CA VAL A 720 48.33 7.37 0.36
C VAL A 720 48.83 7.78 -1.03
N PHE A 721 48.06 7.49 -2.08
CA PHE A 721 48.38 7.96 -3.43
C PHE A 721 48.34 9.49 -3.55
N TRP A 722 47.33 10.15 -2.99
CA TRP A 722 47.30 11.62 -3.01
C TRP A 722 48.46 12.24 -2.23
N SER A 723 48.86 11.63 -1.12
CA SER A 723 50.06 11.99 -0.37
C SER A 723 51.32 11.84 -1.24
N ASP A 724 51.51 10.70 -1.91
CA ASP A 724 52.66 10.45 -2.80
C ASP A 724 52.67 11.38 -4.04
N VAL A 725 51.51 11.86 -4.51
CA VAL A 725 51.37 12.85 -5.59
C VAL A 725 51.70 14.28 -5.14
N GLY A 726 51.84 14.51 -3.82
CA GLY A 726 52.19 15.81 -3.25
C GLY A 726 50.98 16.70 -2.91
N VAL A 727 49.78 16.11 -2.80
CA VAL A 727 48.57 16.81 -2.34
C VAL A 727 48.68 17.04 -0.83
N THR A 728 48.34 18.25 -0.36
CA THR A 728 48.46 18.58 1.06
C THR A 728 47.47 17.79 1.92
N ARG A 729 47.79 17.53 3.20
CA ARG A 729 46.88 16.80 4.12
C ARG A 729 45.50 17.48 4.27
N THR A 730 45.45 18.81 4.16
CA THR A 730 44.21 19.61 4.09
C THR A 730 43.37 19.29 2.87
N GLU A 731 44.02 19.23 1.70
CA GLU A 731 43.38 18.93 0.42
C GLU A 731 42.91 17.47 0.37
N ILE A 732 43.67 16.53 0.94
CA ILE A 732 43.27 15.12 1.11
C ILE A 732 41.98 15.02 1.94
N GLY A 733 41.88 15.77 3.05
CA GLY A 733 40.69 15.82 3.89
C GLY A 733 39.46 16.36 3.15
N MET A 734 39.65 17.42 2.34
CA MET A 734 38.59 18.01 1.51
C MET A 734 38.17 17.09 0.35
N LEU A 735 39.11 16.41 -0.30
CA LEU A 735 38.84 15.43 -1.36
C LEU A 735 38.05 14.24 -0.82
N SER A 736 38.42 13.73 0.35
CA SER A 736 37.72 12.64 1.04
C SER A 736 36.27 13.03 1.36
N LEU A 737 36.05 14.24 1.90
CA LEU A 737 34.70 14.77 2.14
C LEU A 737 33.91 14.87 0.83
N ALA A 738 34.51 15.44 -0.22
CA ALA A 738 33.86 15.60 -1.51
C ALA A 738 33.47 14.24 -2.13
N GLN A 739 34.33 13.23 -2.00
CA GLN A 739 34.02 11.86 -2.43
C GLN A 739 32.87 11.23 -1.63
N MET A 740 32.84 11.39 -0.31
CA MET A 740 31.76 10.85 0.54
C MET A 740 30.41 11.50 0.23
N VAL A 741 30.38 12.82 0.06
CA VAL A 741 29.16 13.55 -0.36
C VAL A 741 28.71 13.12 -1.75
N ALA A 742 29.65 12.98 -2.70
CA ALA A 742 29.35 12.51 -4.05
C ALA A 742 28.81 11.07 -4.05
N SER A 743 29.37 10.19 -3.22
CA SER A 743 28.87 8.82 -3.05
C SER A 743 27.46 8.83 -2.47
N PHE A 744 27.18 9.66 -1.46
CA PHE A 744 25.84 9.73 -0.86
C PHE A 744 24.79 10.21 -1.88
N LEU A 745 25.09 11.29 -2.61
CA LEU A 745 24.21 11.79 -3.67
C LEU A 745 24.04 10.78 -4.80
N GLY A 746 25.11 10.06 -5.14
CA GLY A 746 25.09 8.98 -6.13
C GLY A 746 24.22 7.81 -5.69
N GLN A 747 24.31 7.35 -4.44
CA GLN A 747 23.47 6.28 -3.90
C GLN A 747 21.98 6.65 -3.99
N LEU A 748 21.62 7.88 -3.63
CA LEU A 748 20.25 8.37 -3.75
C LEU A 748 19.82 8.46 -5.23
N PHE A 749 20.65 9.06 -6.09
CA PHE A 749 20.31 9.25 -7.50
C PHE A 749 20.14 7.92 -8.25
N TRP A 750 21.10 7.01 -8.10
CA TRP A 750 21.12 5.75 -8.84
C TRP A 750 20.09 4.75 -8.33
N SER A 751 19.79 4.71 -7.03
CA SER A 751 18.68 3.88 -6.50
C SER A 751 17.34 4.29 -7.11
N LEU A 752 17.02 5.59 -7.10
CA LEU A 752 15.85 6.16 -7.77
C LEU A 752 15.85 5.89 -9.30
N ALA A 753 17.00 6.01 -9.95
CA ALA A 753 17.12 5.71 -11.38
C ALA A 753 16.85 4.22 -11.67
N THR A 754 17.37 3.30 -10.85
CA THR A 754 17.11 1.87 -11.00
C THR A 754 15.65 1.51 -10.77
N ASP A 755 14.99 2.14 -9.80
CA ASP A 755 13.58 1.90 -9.53
C ASP A 755 12.67 2.41 -10.65
N ARG A 756 13.02 3.53 -11.29
CA ARG A 756 12.28 4.06 -12.46
C ARG A 756 12.53 3.25 -13.74
N LEU A 757 13.77 2.82 -13.96
CA LEU A 757 14.17 2.11 -15.18
C LEU A 757 13.81 0.61 -15.14
N GLY A 758 13.69 0.01 -13.95
CA GLY A 758 13.35 -1.39 -13.76
C GLY A 758 14.42 -2.39 -14.22
N GLU A 759 15.65 -1.91 -14.49
CA GLU A 759 16.76 -2.68 -15.04
C GLU A 759 18.06 -2.47 -14.23
N TYR A 760 18.19 -3.17 -13.09
CA TYR A 760 19.35 -3.06 -12.20
C TYR A 760 20.68 -3.38 -12.90
N LYS A 761 20.69 -4.42 -13.74
CA LYS A 761 21.91 -4.90 -14.44
C LYS A 761 22.51 -3.86 -15.38
N ARG A 762 21.69 -3.14 -16.16
CA ARG A 762 22.21 -2.15 -17.12
C ARG A 762 22.77 -0.92 -16.41
N VAL A 763 22.08 -0.45 -15.38
CA VAL A 763 22.55 0.70 -14.60
C VAL A 763 23.83 0.33 -13.88
N LEU A 764 23.88 -0.82 -13.19
CA LEU A 764 25.08 -1.27 -12.49
C LEU A 764 26.28 -1.45 -13.42
N VAL A 765 26.10 -2.11 -14.57
CA VAL A 765 27.18 -2.27 -15.56
C VAL A 765 27.63 -0.93 -16.14
N GLY A 766 26.68 -0.05 -16.48
CA GLY A 766 26.98 1.26 -17.05
C GLY A 766 27.73 2.18 -16.08
N THR A 767 27.31 2.22 -14.82
CA THR A 767 27.94 3.06 -13.81
C THR A 767 29.30 2.50 -13.35
N SER A 768 29.45 1.17 -13.22
CA SER A 768 30.75 0.54 -12.95
C SER A 768 31.78 0.77 -14.06
N LEU A 769 31.38 0.68 -15.33
CA LEU A 769 32.26 0.98 -16.48
C LEU A 769 32.65 2.46 -16.53
N ALA A 770 31.68 3.36 -16.39
CA ALA A 770 31.93 4.80 -16.37
C ALA A 770 32.84 5.20 -15.20
N GLY A 771 32.56 4.70 -13.99
CA GLY A 771 33.34 4.96 -12.79
C GLY A 771 34.79 4.49 -12.92
N THR A 772 34.99 3.27 -13.42
CA THR A 772 36.34 2.72 -13.66
C THR A 772 37.11 3.54 -14.69
N ALA A 773 36.47 3.91 -15.81
CA ALA A 773 37.09 4.76 -16.83
C ALA A 773 37.49 6.14 -16.29
N ILE A 774 36.64 6.74 -15.43
CA ILE A 774 36.92 8.03 -14.82
C ILE A 774 38.10 7.94 -13.85
N ILE A 775 38.18 6.87 -13.03
CA ILE A 775 39.28 6.68 -12.07
C ILE A 775 40.64 6.70 -12.75
N PHE A 776 40.77 6.15 -13.97
CA PHE A 776 42.05 6.15 -14.70
C PHE A 776 42.60 7.55 -15.00
N PHE A 777 41.78 8.60 -15.01
CA PHE A 777 42.27 9.97 -15.18
C PHE A 777 43.16 10.44 -14.03
N ASN A 778 43.15 9.78 -12.85
CA ASN A 778 44.09 10.06 -11.76
C ASN A 778 45.57 9.80 -12.14
N LEU A 779 45.82 8.98 -13.17
CA LEU A 779 47.17 8.72 -13.68
C LEU A 779 47.67 9.81 -14.64
N VAL A 780 46.82 10.74 -15.07
CA VAL A 780 47.20 11.79 -16.02
C VAL A 780 47.96 12.90 -15.27
N PRO A 781 49.20 13.25 -15.67
CA PRO A 781 50.00 14.26 -14.97
C PRO A 781 49.30 15.63 -14.87
N ALA A 782 48.58 16.04 -15.91
CA ALA A 782 47.82 17.30 -15.90
C ALA A 782 46.71 17.34 -14.83
N VAL A 783 46.13 16.17 -14.49
CA VAL A 783 45.13 16.03 -13.43
C VAL A 783 45.82 16.08 -12.06
N GLN A 784 46.96 15.40 -11.90
CA GLN A 784 47.73 15.38 -10.65
C GLN A 784 48.24 16.77 -10.24
N THR A 785 48.61 17.61 -11.20
CA THR A 785 49.11 18.97 -10.92
C THR A 785 48.03 19.99 -10.60
N ASN A 786 46.75 19.69 -10.85
CA ASN A 786 45.65 20.64 -10.69
C ASN A 786 44.60 20.07 -9.74
N PHE A 787 44.59 20.59 -8.51
CA PHE A 787 43.68 20.17 -7.45
C PHE A 787 42.20 20.14 -7.86
N TRP A 788 41.74 21.12 -8.65
CA TRP A 788 40.34 21.17 -9.08
C TRP A 788 39.99 20.08 -10.11
N LEU A 789 40.93 19.76 -11.01
CA LEU A 789 40.75 18.64 -11.94
C LEU A 789 40.81 17.30 -11.22
N LEU A 790 41.73 17.15 -10.25
CA LEU A 790 41.81 15.99 -9.39
C LEU A 790 40.49 15.80 -8.60
N SER A 791 39.96 16.86 -8.02
CA SER A 791 38.69 16.88 -7.30
C SER A 791 37.52 16.48 -8.19
N LEU A 792 37.43 17.04 -9.41
CA LEU A 792 36.40 16.69 -10.37
C LEU A 792 36.43 15.20 -10.74
N VAL A 793 37.62 14.64 -10.98
CA VAL A 793 37.81 13.21 -11.28
C VAL A 793 37.39 12.34 -10.10
N CYS A 794 37.79 12.72 -8.87
CA CYS A 794 37.47 12.01 -7.65
C CYS A 794 35.96 12.01 -7.33
N VAL A 795 35.32 13.18 -7.43
CA VAL A 795 33.87 13.35 -7.22
C VAL A 795 33.08 12.57 -8.26
N SER A 796 33.46 12.68 -9.54
CA SER A 796 32.75 12.01 -10.63
C SER A 796 32.86 10.49 -10.50
N SER A 797 34.07 9.96 -10.27
CA SER A 797 34.26 8.52 -10.08
C SER A 797 33.49 7.98 -8.88
N SER A 798 33.52 8.68 -7.73
CA SER A 798 32.75 8.31 -6.55
C SER A 798 31.23 8.28 -6.82
N PHE A 799 30.69 9.29 -7.51
CA PHE A 799 29.28 9.34 -7.88
C PHE A 799 28.83 8.13 -8.73
N PHE A 800 29.64 7.72 -9.72
CA PHE A 800 29.31 6.56 -10.56
C PHE A 800 29.54 5.22 -9.86
N LEU A 801 30.60 5.07 -9.06
CA LEU A 801 30.88 3.80 -8.36
C LEU A 801 29.95 3.55 -7.17
N SER A 802 29.28 4.58 -6.67
CA SER A 802 28.37 4.51 -5.51
C SER A 802 27.15 3.59 -5.69
N THR A 803 26.80 3.23 -6.93
CA THR A 803 25.64 2.38 -7.25
C THR A 803 25.74 0.95 -6.69
N GLY A 804 26.95 0.41 -6.56
CA GLY A 804 27.17 -1.00 -6.26
C GLY A 804 26.61 -1.44 -4.91
N GLY A 805 27.11 -0.86 -3.82
CA GLY A 805 26.83 -1.31 -2.45
C GLY A 805 25.34 -1.49 -2.13
N PRO A 806 24.51 -0.42 -2.18
CA PRO A 806 23.11 -0.52 -1.77
C PRO A 806 22.26 -1.46 -2.62
N ILE A 807 22.55 -1.54 -3.93
CA ILE A 807 21.80 -2.40 -4.85
C ILE A 807 22.14 -3.87 -4.60
N ILE A 808 23.42 -4.16 -4.37
CA ILE A 808 23.87 -5.52 -4.05
C ILE A 808 23.33 -5.96 -2.69
N ASP A 809 23.38 -5.09 -1.68
CA ASP A 809 22.83 -5.38 -0.35
C ASP A 809 21.32 -5.63 -0.43
N ALA A 810 20.58 -4.81 -1.22
CA ALA A 810 19.16 -5.01 -1.46
C ALA A 810 18.87 -6.33 -2.20
N MET A 811 19.72 -6.71 -3.16
CA MET A 811 19.61 -7.99 -3.86
C MET A 811 19.91 -9.16 -2.94
N CYS A 812 20.98 -9.08 -2.14
CA CYS A 812 21.35 -10.08 -1.15
C CYS A 812 20.18 -10.33 -0.18
N LEU A 813 19.61 -9.26 0.38
CA LEU A 813 18.43 -9.36 1.23
C LEU A 813 17.22 -9.97 0.52
N SER A 814 16.99 -9.66 -0.76
CA SER A 814 15.91 -10.29 -1.53
C SER A 814 16.14 -11.79 -1.74
N VAL A 815 17.38 -12.22 -2.02
CA VAL A 815 17.72 -13.63 -2.24
C VAL A 815 17.66 -14.42 -0.94
N LEU A 816 18.21 -13.87 0.16
CA LEU A 816 18.11 -14.48 1.49
C LEU A 816 16.65 -14.63 1.92
N LYS A 817 15.81 -13.64 1.61
CA LYS A 817 14.36 -13.69 1.87
C LYS A 817 13.64 -14.72 0.99
N GLU A 818 14.06 -14.89 -0.25
CA GLU A 818 13.52 -15.90 -1.18
C GLU A 818 13.96 -17.34 -0.84
N GLN A 819 15.14 -17.51 -0.23
CA GLN A 819 15.70 -18.83 0.08
C GLN A 819 15.34 -19.37 1.48
N GLU A 820 14.64 -18.59 2.31
CA GLU A 820 14.30 -18.94 3.71
C GLU A 820 15.50 -19.50 4.51
N SER A 821 16.72 -19.07 4.18
CA SER A 821 17.94 -19.55 4.81
C SER A 821 18.09 -18.94 6.20
N GLU A 822 18.41 -19.75 7.22
CA GLU A 822 18.79 -19.27 8.56
C GLU A 822 20.10 -18.45 8.55
N GLU A 823 20.81 -18.38 7.43
CA GLU A 823 21.99 -17.54 7.29
C GLU A 823 21.65 -16.06 7.51
N GLN A 824 22.17 -15.51 8.59
CA GLN A 824 21.96 -14.12 8.96
C GLN A 824 22.69 -13.22 7.94
N TYR A 825 22.11 -12.05 7.63
CA TYR A 825 22.78 -11.02 6.83
C TYR A 825 24.21 -10.68 7.35
N GLY A 826 24.45 -10.88 8.65
CA GLY A 826 25.77 -10.79 9.28
C GLY A 826 26.79 -11.79 8.76
N ASP A 827 26.39 -13.04 8.46
CA ASP A 827 27.27 -14.07 7.90
C ASP A 827 27.66 -13.75 6.45
N GLN A 828 26.78 -13.09 5.69
CA GLN A 828 27.11 -12.57 4.36
C GLN A 828 28.08 -11.38 4.45
N ARG A 829 27.92 -10.52 5.46
CA ARG A 829 28.83 -9.41 5.72
C ARG A 829 30.22 -9.88 6.18
N LEU A 830 30.31 -11.04 6.82
CA LEU A 830 31.57 -11.67 7.22
C LEU A 830 32.51 -11.86 6.02
N TRP A 831 32.00 -12.39 4.91
CA TRP A 831 32.77 -12.61 3.69
C TRP A 831 33.23 -11.30 3.03
N CYS A 832 32.57 -10.17 3.32
CA CYS A 832 33.05 -8.84 2.94
C CYS A 832 34.34 -8.47 3.66
N ALA A 833 34.42 -8.69 4.97
CA ALA A 833 35.62 -8.42 5.76
C ALA A 833 36.79 -9.31 5.33
N VAL A 834 36.54 -10.59 5.03
CA VAL A 834 37.56 -11.53 4.52
C VAL A 834 38.15 -11.04 3.20
N GLY A 835 37.32 -10.62 2.26
CA GLY A 835 37.79 -10.12 0.96
C GLY A 835 38.57 -8.80 1.08
N TRP A 836 38.07 -7.83 1.85
CA TRP A 836 38.75 -6.55 2.03
C TRP A 836 40.12 -6.72 2.66
N GLY A 837 40.21 -7.46 3.78
CA GLY A 837 41.48 -7.71 4.45
C GLY A 837 42.47 -8.48 3.58
N GLY A 838 42.01 -9.57 2.95
CA GLY A 838 42.86 -10.39 2.07
C GLY A 838 43.37 -9.62 0.85
N MET A 839 42.51 -8.85 0.19
CA MET A 839 42.88 -8.11 -1.01
C MET A 839 43.77 -6.90 -0.70
N SER A 840 43.60 -6.23 0.44
CA SER A 840 44.49 -5.13 0.85
C SER A 840 45.92 -5.60 1.11
N LEU A 841 46.12 -6.81 1.64
CA LEU A 841 47.46 -7.41 1.80
C LEU A 841 48.13 -7.67 0.45
N VAL A 842 47.38 -8.26 -0.50
CA VAL A 842 47.86 -8.52 -1.87
C VAL A 842 48.14 -7.20 -2.60
N ALA A 843 47.26 -6.21 -2.45
CA ALA A 843 47.43 -4.88 -3.01
C ALA A 843 48.70 -4.21 -2.51
N GLY A 844 48.98 -4.27 -1.20
CA GLY A 844 50.22 -3.75 -0.62
C GLY A 844 51.48 -4.34 -1.25
N GLN A 845 51.51 -5.67 -1.42
CA GLN A 845 52.63 -6.37 -2.07
C GLN A 845 52.80 -5.98 -3.55
N LEU A 846 51.71 -5.92 -4.30
CA LEU A 846 51.75 -5.54 -5.72
C LEU A 846 52.17 -4.08 -5.90
N ILE A 847 51.71 -3.19 -5.02
CA ILE A 847 52.10 -1.78 -5.01
C ILE A 847 53.60 -1.64 -4.69
N ASP A 848 54.14 -2.40 -3.74
CA ASP A 848 55.59 -2.38 -3.45
C ASP A 848 56.43 -2.85 -4.65
N THR A 849 55.88 -3.72 -5.50
CA THR A 849 56.60 -4.29 -6.66
C THR A 849 56.48 -3.43 -7.92
N PHE A 850 55.30 -2.87 -8.19
CA PHE A 850 54.96 -2.17 -9.43
C PHE A 850 54.74 -0.65 -9.27
N GLY A 851 54.82 -0.13 -8.05
CA GLY A 851 54.56 1.26 -7.70
C GLY A 851 53.09 1.56 -7.39
N ILE A 852 52.82 2.69 -6.72
CA ILE A 852 51.48 3.04 -6.23
C ILE A 852 50.44 3.28 -7.33
N GLY A 853 50.87 3.70 -8.53
CA GLY A 853 49.98 3.81 -9.70
C GLY A 853 49.38 2.48 -10.15
N PHE A 854 49.98 1.34 -9.77
CA PHE A 854 49.43 0.01 -10.04
C PHE A 854 48.07 -0.22 -9.37
N MET A 855 47.73 0.52 -8.31
CA MET A 855 46.45 0.35 -7.61
C MET A 855 45.23 0.55 -8.52
N PHE A 856 45.33 1.40 -9.55
CA PHE A 856 44.26 1.62 -10.52
C PHE A 856 44.09 0.45 -11.49
N TRP A 857 45.20 -0.17 -11.90
CA TRP A 857 45.19 -1.39 -12.70
C TRP A 857 44.65 -2.58 -11.91
N GLY A 858 45.06 -2.69 -10.63
CA GLY A 858 44.51 -3.64 -9.68
C GLY A 858 43.00 -3.49 -9.51
N PHE A 859 42.54 -2.27 -9.21
CA PHE A 859 41.12 -1.94 -9.11
C PHE A 859 40.34 -2.29 -10.39
N ALA A 860 40.85 -1.93 -11.57
CA ALA A 860 40.20 -2.24 -12.83
C ALA A 860 40.12 -3.74 -13.12
N SER A 861 41.14 -4.51 -12.74
CA SER A 861 41.14 -5.97 -12.90
C SER A 861 40.07 -6.64 -12.03
N ILE A 862 39.93 -6.17 -10.79
CA ILE A 862 38.91 -6.64 -9.85
C ILE A 862 37.52 -6.24 -10.34
N GLN A 863 37.36 -4.99 -10.81
CA GLN A 863 36.10 -4.53 -11.38
C GLN A 863 35.70 -5.31 -12.64
N ALA A 864 36.65 -5.75 -13.45
CA ALA A 864 36.37 -6.59 -14.61
C ALA A 864 35.87 -7.99 -14.21
N VAL A 865 36.47 -8.60 -13.17
CA VAL A 865 35.99 -9.86 -12.60
C VAL A 865 34.58 -9.70 -12.03
N TYR A 866 34.36 -8.64 -11.26
CA TYR A 866 33.05 -8.25 -10.72
C TYR A 866 31.99 -8.08 -11.82
N LEU A 867 32.32 -7.36 -12.90
CA LEU A 867 31.43 -7.18 -14.04
C LEU A 867 31.14 -8.51 -14.74
N GLY A 868 32.15 -9.39 -14.88
CA GLY A 868 32.01 -10.74 -15.43
C GLY A 868 31.04 -11.60 -14.62
N ILE A 869 31.14 -11.54 -13.29
CA ILE A 869 30.22 -12.22 -12.37
C ILE A 869 28.80 -11.69 -12.56
N ILE A 870 28.58 -10.37 -12.61
CA ILE A 870 27.25 -9.78 -12.83
C ILE A 870 26.69 -10.17 -14.20
N LEU A 871 27.50 -10.09 -15.25
CA LEU A 871 27.07 -10.39 -16.61
C LEU A 871 26.65 -11.86 -16.75
N TYR A 872 27.35 -12.77 -16.08
CA TYR A 872 27.09 -14.21 -16.13
C TYR A 872 25.95 -14.65 -15.20
N TYR A 873 25.94 -14.21 -13.94
CA TYR A 873 25.04 -14.73 -12.90
C TYR A 873 23.76 -13.90 -12.67
N MET A 874 23.73 -12.61 -13.00
CA MET A 874 22.58 -11.76 -12.64
C MET A 874 21.44 -11.85 -13.68
N PRO A 875 20.21 -12.26 -13.29
CA PRO A 875 19.05 -12.26 -14.17
C PRO A 875 18.58 -10.82 -14.50
N MET A 876 18.06 -10.63 -15.71
CA MET A 876 17.87 -9.32 -16.37
C MET A 876 16.65 -8.50 -15.93
N ARG A 877 15.85 -8.92 -14.94
CA ARG A 877 14.55 -8.25 -14.70
C ARG A 877 14.01 -8.44 -13.29
N LYS A 878 13.59 -7.34 -12.66
CA LYS A 878 12.72 -7.40 -11.47
C LYS A 878 11.35 -7.91 -11.88
N ASN A 879 10.78 -8.83 -11.10
CA ASN A 879 9.34 -8.91 -10.96
C ASN A 879 8.88 -7.68 -10.15
N LYS A 880 7.86 -6.98 -10.65
CA LYS A 880 7.34 -5.73 -10.08
C LYS A 880 6.56 -6.03 -8.79
N GLN A 881 7.21 -6.53 -7.74
CA GLN A 881 6.62 -6.68 -6.41
C GLN A 881 7.11 -5.56 -5.49
N GLU A 882 6.11 -4.84 -4.96
CA GLU A 882 6.05 -4.10 -3.70
C GLU A 882 7.20 -3.14 -3.37
N ALA A 883 6.99 -1.87 -3.71
CA ALA A 883 7.54 -0.74 -2.97
C ALA A 883 6.39 -0.01 -2.26
N SER A 884 5.68 -0.70 -1.36
CA SER A 884 4.81 -0.06 -0.36
C SER A 884 5.62 0.14 0.92
N GLN A 885 6.52 1.12 0.92
CA GLN A 885 7.05 1.64 2.18
C GLN A 885 6.46 3.03 2.39
N GLU A 886 5.37 3.09 3.15
CA GLU A 886 4.77 4.30 3.72
C GLU A 886 5.85 5.29 4.12
N MET A 887 5.91 6.47 3.48
CA MET A 887 6.81 7.55 3.89
C MET A 887 6.44 8.15 5.26
N ALA A 888 6.74 7.42 6.35
CA ALA A 888 6.89 7.96 7.70
C ALA A 888 7.57 9.35 7.70
N SER A 889 6.88 10.30 8.33
CA SER A 889 7.29 11.70 8.39
C SER A 889 8.63 11.86 9.10
N ILE A 890 9.56 12.64 8.52
CA ILE A 890 10.86 13.00 9.11
C ILE A 890 10.70 13.55 10.55
N ARG A 891 9.55 14.14 10.87
CA ARG A 891 9.24 14.66 12.22
C ARG A 891 9.28 13.58 13.30
N GLN A 892 9.00 12.31 12.97
CA GLN A 892 9.06 11.20 13.93
C GLN A 892 10.49 10.90 14.41
N PHE A 893 11.52 11.33 13.66
CA PHE A 893 12.92 11.21 14.04
C PHE A 893 13.46 12.42 14.82
N LEU A 894 12.66 13.46 15.06
CA LEU A 894 13.04 14.65 15.83
C LEU A 894 12.91 14.46 17.35
N ASN A 895 12.70 13.23 17.81
CA ASN A 895 12.66 12.91 19.24
C ASN A 895 14.05 13.04 19.87
N PHE A 896 14.11 13.50 21.12
CA PHE A 896 15.38 13.68 21.83
C PHE A 896 16.20 12.38 21.88
N ASP A 897 15.58 11.19 21.98
CA ASP A 897 16.34 9.91 22.03
C ASP A 897 17.09 9.65 20.73
N VAL A 898 16.41 9.91 19.62
CA VAL A 898 16.92 9.72 18.25
C VAL A 898 17.97 10.78 17.94
N LEU A 899 17.70 12.05 18.25
CA LEU A 899 18.64 13.15 18.05
C LEU A 899 19.90 13.02 18.90
N TRP A 900 19.74 12.62 20.18
CA TRP A 900 20.87 12.34 21.06
C TRP A 900 21.67 11.20 20.45
N PHE A 901 21.04 10.09 20.06
CA PHE A 901 21.73 8.96 19.44
C PHE A 901 22.50 9.34 18.16
N PHE A 902 21.90 10.14 17.27
CA PHE A 902 22.61 10.65 16.10
C PHE A 902 23.75 11.60 16.45
N ALA A 903 23.61 12.43 17.49
CA ALA A 903 24.74 13.23 17.99
C ALA A 903 25.90 12.34 18.45
N ASN A 904 25.61 11.23 19.14
CA ASN A 904 26.63 10.26 19.51
C ASN A 904 27.30 9.63 18.30
N LEU A 905 26.51 9.25 17.29
CA LEU A 905 27.00 8.65 16.07
C LEU A 905 27.89 9.62 15.28
N VAL A 906 27.50 10.90 15.23
CA VAL A 906 28.30 11.96 14.58
C VAL A 906 29.64 12.13 15.28
N VAL A 907 29.66 12.30 16.61
CA VAL A 907 30.93 12.48 17.33
C VAL A 907 31.83 11.25 17.23
N TYR A 908 31.25 10.05 17.29
CA TYR A 908 32.04 8.82 17.12
C TYR A 908 32.60 8.70 15.69
N GLY A 909 31.82 9.03 14.65
CA GLY A 909 32.30 9.05 13.26
C GLY A 909 33.38 10.10 13.00
N LEU A 910 33.25 11.29 13.62
CA LEU A 910 34.30 12.32 13.60
C LEU A 910 35.60 11.79 14.20
N ALA A 911 35.54 11.11 15.36
CA ALA A 911 36.71 10.51 15.99
C ALA A 911 37.31 9.40 15.12
N MET A 912 36.50 8.44 14.67
CA MET A 912 36.96 7.33 13.83
C MET A 912 37.59 7.78 12.49
N SER A 913 37.19 8.93 11.94
CA SER A 913 37.71 9.43 10.67
C SER A 913 39.22 9.68 10.68
N VAL A 914 39.82 10.07 11.82
CA VAL A 914 41.28 10.25 11.90
C VAL A 914 42.01 8.92 11.70
N VAL A 915 41.43 7.84 12.20
CA VAL A 915 41.98 6.49 12.05
C VAL A 915 41.68 5.95 10.64
N GLU A 916 40.42 5.98 10.19
CA GLU A 916 40.03 5.39 8.91
C GLU A 916 40.64 6.09 7.70
N SER A 917 40.83 7.41 7.75
CA SER A 917 41.28 8.19 6.58
C SER A 917 42.74 8.58 6.63
N PHE A 918 43.34 8.70 7.81
CA PHE A 918 44.71 9.19 7.94
C PHE A 918 45.71 8.19 8.55
N LEU A 919 45.28 7.04 9.11
CA LEU A 919 46.22 6.06 9.68
C LEU A 919 47.25 5.57 8.66
N LEU A 920 46.82 5.22 7.45
CA LEU A 920 47.75 4.74 6.41
C LEU A 920 48.66 5.85 5.88
N VAL A 921 48.18 7.11 5.89
CA VAL A 921 49.00 8.29 5.55
C VAL A 921 50.04 8.53 6.63
N PHE A 922 49.67 8.45 7.90
CA PHE A 922 50.57 8.52 9.05
C PHE A 922 51.65 7.42 8.97
N LEU A 923 51.28 6.17 8.69
CA LEU A 923 52.23 5.08 8.54
C LEU A 923 53.17 5.27 7.33
N ASN A 924 52.74 5.96 6.28
CA ASN A 924 53.53 6.22 5.08
C ASN A 924 54.49 7.40 5.23
N GLU A 925 54.05 8.49 5.86
CA GLU A 925 54.80 9.74 5.95
C GLU A 925 55.71 9.82 7.19
N ASP A 926 55.25 9.36 8.36
CA ASP A 926 56.01 9.51 9.62
C ASP A 926 57.04 8.38 9.86
N PHE A 927 57.02 7.32 9.04
CA PHE A 927 57.94 6.19 9.16
C PHE A 927 58.76 6.03 7.86
N GLU A 928 60.06 6.23 7.97
CA GLU A 928 60.98 6.12 6.83
C GLU A 928 60.98 4.69 6.24
N ASN A 929 60.86 4.59 4.91
CA ASN A 929 60.87 3.33 4.15
C ASN A 929 59.80 2.31 4.57
N CYS A 930 58.62 2.77 4.99
CA CYS A 930 57.50 1.90 5.31
C CYS A 930 57.02 1.12 4.07
N PRO A 931 57.10 -0.23 4.05
CA PRO A 931 56.61 -1.01 2.92
C PRO A 931 55.08 -0.95 2.86
N LYS A 932 54.51 -0.82 1.65
CA LYS A 932 53.06 -0.74 1.46
C LYS A 932 52.38 -2.09 1.80
N VAL A 933 53.12 -3.20 1.82
CA VAL A 933 52.69 -4.47 2.44
C VAL A 933 52.30 -4.29 3.91
N LEU A 934 53.00 -3.46 4.69
CA LEU A 934 52.65 -3.22 6.09
C LEU A 934 51.30 -2.49 6.21
N LEU A 935 51.03 -1.53 5.32
CA LEU A 935 49.74 -0.84 5.24
C LEU A 935 48.61 -1.83 4.94
N GLY A 936 48.82 -2.73 3.96
CA GLY A 936 47.87 -3.80 3.64
C GLY A 936 47.69 -4.82 4.76
N ALA A 937 48.78 -5.20 5.45
CA ALA A 937 48.77 -6.11 6.60
C ALA A 937 48.02 -5.50 7.79
N SER A 938 48.12 -4.19 8.01
CA SER A 938 47.34 -3.48 9.01
C SER A 938 45.83 -3.67 8.77
N THR A 939 45.36 -3.41 7.55
CA THR A 939 43.96 -3.66 7.16
C THR A 939 43.56 -5.14 7.26
N ALA A 940 44.45 -6.07 6.91
CA ALA A 940 44.17 -7.50 7.03
C ALA A 940 43.97 -7.94 8.49
N VAL A 941 44.81 -7.45 9.41
CA VAL A 941 44.68 -7.74 10.84
C VAL A 941 43.41 -7.12 11.41
N MET A 942 43.07 -5.88 11.03
CA MET A 942 41.80 -5.24 11.39
C MET A 942 40.61 -6.15 11.04
N CYS A 943 40.49 -6.56 9.77
CA CYS A 943 39.39 -7.38 9.29
C CYS A 943 39.36 -8.79 9.92
N PHE A 944 40.52 -9.40 10.17
CA PHE A 944 40.59 -10.71 10.82
C PHE A 944 39.97 -10.70 12.23
N PHE A 945 40.18 -9.62 13.00
CA PHE A 945 39.61 -9.48 14.34
C PHE A 945 38.16 -8.97 14.35
N GLU A 946 37.63 -8.46 13.23
CA GLU A 946 36.19 -8.19 13.08
C GLU A 946 35.37 -9.50 13.10
N ILE A 947 35.86 -10.55 12.44
CA ILE A 947 35.19 -11.85 12.28
C ILE A 947 34.65 -12.44 13.60
N PRO A 948 35.50 -12.69 14.62
CA PRO A 948 35.02 -13.25 15.88
C PRO A 948 34.12 -12.26 16.64
N VAL A 949 34.38 -10.96 16.53
CA VAL A 949 33.59 -9.96 17.26
C VAL A 949 32.17 -9.89 16.68
N PHE A 950 32.00 -9.78 15.37
CA PHE A 950 30.67 -9.81 14.74
C PHE A 950 29.88 -11.06 15.13
N LYS A 951 30.54 -12.22 15.24
CA LYS A 951 29.87 -13.49 15.60
C LYS A 951 29.44 -13.57 17.06
N TYR A 952 30.21 -13.00 18.01
CA TYR A 952 29.99 -13.26 19.44
C TYR A 952 29.50 -12.06 20.24
N VAL A 953 29.53 -10.84 19.69
CA VAL A 953 29.26 -9.62 20.46
C VAL A 953 27.79 -9.54 20.93
N GLU A 954 26.84 -10.09 20.18
CA GLU A 954 25.41 -10.08 20.53
C GLU A 954 25.11 -10.79 21.86
N ASN A 955 25.86 -11.86 22.15
CA ASN A 955 25.74 -12.63 23.40
C ASN A 955 26.01 -11.76 24.65
N VAL A 956 26.70 -10.63 24.51
CA VAL A 956 27.06 -9.75 25.63
C VAL A 956 25.85 -8.96 26.15
N TRP A 957 24.97 -8.51 25.26
CA TRP A 957 23.80 -7.68 25.60
C TRP A 957 22.46 -8.41 25.49
N ALA A 958 22.42 -9.62 24.93
CA ALA A 958 21.21 -10.44 24.85
C ALA A 958 20.49 -10.60 26.20
N SER A 959 21.23 -10.64 27.32
CA SER A 959 20.66 -10.86 28.65
C SER A 959 20.15 -9.62 29.37
N ASN A 960 20.52 -8.39 28.97
CA ASN A 960 20.11 -7.17 29.67
C ASN A 960 20.21 -5.91 28.78
N LYS A 961 19.09 -5.18 28.66
CA LYS A 961 18.94 -3.97 27.82
C LYS A 961 19.92 -2.85 28.19
N ASP A 962 20.27 -2.69 29.47
CA ASP A 962 21.19 -1.64 29.92
C ASP A 962 22.66 -1.91 29.52
N ARG A 963 23.00 -3.17 29.19
CA ARG A 963 24.35 -3.54 28.76
C ARG A 963 24.72 -2.99 27.39
N LEU A 964 23.74 -2.71 26.53
CA LEU A 964 24.00 -2.15 25.19
C LEU A 964 24.65 -0.76 25.26
N THR A 965 24.16 0.11 26.14
CA THR A 965 24.77 1.44 26.37
C THR A 965 26.18 1.34 26.95
N SER A 966 26.40 0.33 27.79
CA SER A 966 27.71 0.04 28.40
C SER A 966 28.73 -0.45 27.36
N VAL A 967 28.30 -1.23 26.38
CA VAL A 967 29.14 -1.66 25.25
C VAL A 967 29.55 -0.46 24.39
N LEU A 968 28.62 0.44 24.06
CA LEU A 968 28.93 1.67 23.32
C LEU A 968 29.93 2.57 24.08
N MET A 969 29.84 2.61 25.42
CA MET A 969 30.83 3.31 26.24
C MET A 969 32.19 2.62 26.24
N ALA A 970 32.22 1.29 26.35
CA ALA A 970 33.46 0.52 26.27
C ALA A 970 34.18 0.73 24.92
N CYS A 971 33.44 0.78 23.81
CA CYS A 971 34.00 1.03 22.48
C CYS A 971 34.74 2.39 22.41
N LYS A 972 34.19 3.44 23.02
CA LYS A 972 34.84 4.77 23.10
C LYS A 972 36.13 4.74 23.91
N VAL A 973 36.15 4.01 25.03
CA VAL A 973 37.34 3.84 25.87
C VAL A 973 38.41 3.07 25.11
N VAL A 974 38.04 2.00 24.40
CA VAL A 974 38.96 1.23 23.57
C VAL A 974 39.48 2.06 22.40
N LEU A 975 38.65 2.91 21.79
CA LEU A 975 39.09 3.85 20.74
C LEU A 975 40.11 4.85 21.29
N ALA A 976 39.86 5.44 22.46
CA ALA A 976 40.83 6.33 23.09
C ALA A 976 42.16 5.63 23.39
N PHE A 977 42.10 4.40 23.91
CA PHE A 977 43.27 3.58 24.16
C PHE A 977 44.04 3.27 22.85
N ARG A 978 43.33 2.91 21.78
CA ARG A 978 43.88 2.67 20.45
C ARG A 978 44.61 3.91 19.91
N CYS A 979 44.00 5.09 20.00
CA CYS A 979 44.63 6.34 19.59
C CYS A 979 45.90 6.64 20.42
N LEU A 980 45.88 6.41 21.74
CA LEU A 980 47.08 6.57 22.59
C LEU A 980 48.19 5.57 22.20
N CYS A 981 47.85 4.33 21.87
CA CYS A 981 48.81 3.34 21.39
C CYS A 981 49.54 3.81 20.13
N TYR A 982 48.87 4.46 19.17
CA TYR A 982 49.54 5.01 17.98
C TYR A 982 50.59 6.07 18.33
N THR A 983 50.41 6.81 19.42
CA THR A 983 51.36 7.86 19.83
C THR A 983 52.67 7.35 20.41
N VAL A 984 52.70 6.10 20.88
CA VAL A 984 53.87 5.47 21.52
C VAL A 984 54.64 4.55 20.57
N ILE A 985 54.18 4.36 19.33
CA ILE A 985 54.90 3.56 18.33
C ILE A 985 56.25 4.25 18.02
N PRO A 986 57.39 3.55 18.21
CA PRO A 986 58.72 4.07 17.85
C PRO A 986 58.86 4.17 16.33
N ALA A 987 59.45 5.27 15.85
CA ALA A 987 59.73 5.46 14.42
C ALA A 987 60.65 4.36 13.83
N SER A 988 61.45 3.71 14.67
CA SER A 988 62.37 2.64 14.27
C SER A 988 61.70 1.29 13.98
N ASN A 989 60.45 1.07 14.40
CA ASN A 989 59.76 -0.21 14.17
C ASN A 989 58.25 -0.01 13.92
N PRO A 990 57.85 0.31 12.66
CA PRO A 990 56.45 0.53 12.30
C PRO A 990 55.58 -0.73 12.42
N TRP A 991 56.17 -1.94 12.38
CA TRP A 991 55.44 -3.21 12.47
C TRP A 991 54.70 -3.42 13.79
N LEU A 992 55.07 -2.68 14.85
CA LEU A 992 54.35 -2.70 16.12
C LEU A 992 52.91 -2.22 16.01
N VAL A 993 52.55 -1.53 14.92
CA VAL A 993 51.15 -1.14 14.64
C VAL A 993 50.23 -2.36 14.57
N LEU A 994 50.72 -3.51 14.09
CA LEU A 994 49.94 -4.75 14.00
C LEU A 994 49.50 -5.31 15.36
N LEU A 995 50.15 -4.91 16.47
CA LEU A 995 49.72 -5.27 17.82
C LEU A 995 48.55 -4.40 18.31
N VAL A 996 48.35 -3.23 17.69
CA VAL A 996 47.28 -2.27 18.02
C VAL A 996 46.03 -2.57 17.21
N GLU A 997 46.17 -3.02 15.96
CA GLU A 997 45.05 -3.29 15.05
C GLU A 997 43.99 -4.31 15.51
N PRO A 998 44.27 -5.31 16.36
CA PRO A 998 43.22 -6.18 16.92
C PRO A 998 42.12 -5.42 17.68
N LEU A 999 42.44 -4.24 18.22
CA LEU A 999 41.44 -3.36 18.86
C LEU A 999 40.37 -2.88 17.88
N HIS A 1000 40.63 -2.95 16.57
CA HIS A 1000 39.68 -2.59 15.54
C HIS A 1000 38.36 -3.36 15.63
N GLY A 1001 38.43 -4.65 15.98
CA GLY A 1001 37.23 -5.47 16.21
C GLY A 1001 36.28 -4.83 17.23
N PHE A 1002 36.81 -4.21 18.29
CA PHE A 1002 35.97 -3.48 19.25
C PHE A 1002 35.59 -2.08 18.77
N THR A 1003 36.53 -1.32 18.19
CA THR A 1003 36.26 0.07 17.79
C THR A 1003 35.34 0.18 16.58
N PHE A 1004 35.26 -0.85 15.75
CA PHE A 1004 34.44 -0.90 14.55
C PHE A 1004 33.36 -1.98 14.64
N ALA A 1005 33.71 -3.27 14.69
CA ALA A 1005 32.70 -4.35 14.62
C ALA A 1005 31.71 -4.32 15.80
N ALA A 1006 32.20 -4.30 17.05
CA ALA A 1006 31.33 -4.22 18.22
C ALA A 1006 30.50 -2.92 18.27
N MET A 1007 31.13 -1.78 17.92
CA MET A 1007 30.45 -0.49 17.86
C MET A 1007 29.36 -0.46 16.79
N TRP A 1008 29.64 -0.97 15.59
CA TRP A 1008 28.69 -0.99 14.48
C TRP A 1008 27.50 -1.89 14.79
N SER A 1009 27.74 -3.11 15.27
CA SER A 1009 26.67 -4.02 15.72
C SER A 1009 25.82 -3.38 16.81
N ALA A 1010 26.43 -2.77 17.83
CA ALA A 1010 25.70 -2.11 18.90
C ALA A 1010 24.92 -0.88 18.40
N THR A 1011 25.43 -0.15 17.41
CA THR A 1011 24.77 1.03 16.81
C THR A 1011 23.57 0.63 15.96
N VAL A 1012 23.71 -0.41 15.14
CA VAL A 1012 22.61 -0.99 14.35
C VAL A 1012 21.49 -1.43 15.30
N GLU A 1013 21.81 -2.24 16.31
CA GLU A 1013 20.88 -2.72 17.33
C GLU A 1013 20.23 -1.59 18.12
N TYR A 1014 21.02 -0.60 18.60
CA TYR A 1014 20.48 0.55 19.31
C TYR A 1014 19.55 1.37 18.41
N GLY A 1015 19.92 1.56 17.14
CA GLY A 1015 19.10 2.20 16.12
C GLY A 1015 17.78 1.48 15.91
N GLN A 1016 17.78 0.15 15.79
CA GLN A 1016 16.54 -0.63 15.68
C GLN A 1016 15.64 -0.43 16.90
N ARG A 1017 16.19 -0.42 18.12
CA ARG A 1017 15.43 -0.28 19.37
C ARG A 1017 14.79 1.09 19.57
N ILE A 1018 15.42 2.16 19.09
CA ILE A 1018 14.86 3.53 19.22
C ILE A 1018 14.06 3.96 17.98
N ALA A 1019 14.03 3.14 16.93
CA ALA A 1019 13.30 3.45 15.71
C ALA A 1019 11.80 3.61 16.04
N PRO A 1020 11.12 4.63 15.48
CA PRO A 1020 9.67 4.68 15.49
C PRO A 1020 9.08 3.39 14.88
N PRO A 1021 7.92 2.91 15.37
CA PRO A 1021 7.30 1.69 14.85
C PRO A 1021 7.08 1.80 13.33
N GLY A 1022 7.40 0.74 12.59
CA GLY A 1022 7.34 0.71 11.13
C GLY A 1022 8.49 1.42 10.39
N CYS A 1023 9.45 2.03 11.10
CA CYS A 1023 10.51 2.85 10.49
C CYS A 1023 11.92 2.26 10.57
N VAL A 1024 12.07 0.99 10.94
CA VAL A 1024 13.37 0.35 11.22
C VAL A 1024 14.32 0.42 10.02
N ALA A 1025 13.86 0.07 8.82
CA ALA A 1025 14.70 0.09 7.61
C ALA A 1025 15.25 1.50 7.30
N ARG A 1026 14.46 2.54 7.57
CA ARG A 1026 14.91 3.93 7.39
C ARG A 1026 15.83 4.40 8.48
N MET A 1027 15.58 3.98 9.70
CA MET A 1027 16.49 4.22 10.80
C MET A 1027 17.88 3.64 10.47
N GLN A 1028 17.94 2.44 9.88
CA GLN A 1028 19.20 1.85 9.41
C GLN A 1028 19.84 2.61 8.26
N ALA A 1029 19.05 3.08 7.28
CA ALA A 1029 19.55 3.93 6.21
C ALA A 1029 20.13 5.26 6.74
N LEU A 1030 19.46 5.88 7.72
CA LEU A 1030 19.94 7.09 8.39
C LEU A 1030 21.19 6.84 9.23
N VAL A 1031 21.25 5.74 9.98
CA VAL A 1031 22.44 5.32 10.73
C VAL A 1031 23.64 5.18 9.80
N ASN A 1032 23.47 4.44 8.70
CA ASN A 1032 24.54 4.24 7.71
C ASN A 1032 24.96 5.56 7.05
N GLY A 1033 24.00 6.35 6.54
CA GLY A 1033 24.29 7.62 5.88
C GLY A 1033 24.93 8.65 6.81
N ILE A 1034 24.43 8.79 8.05
CA ILE A 1034 24.99 9.73 9.02
C ILE A 1034 26.39 9.32 9.45
N TYR A 1035 26.63 8.04 9.73
CA TYR A 1035 27.95 7.57 10.15
C TYR A 1035 28.99 7.65 9.04
N TYR A 1036 28.78 6.94 7.93
CA TYR A 1036 29.80 6.80 6.89
C TYR A 1036 29.94 8.05 6.02
N GLN A 1037 28.85 8.76 5.71
CA GLN A 1037 28.90 9.83 4.71
C GLN A 1037 29.02 11.22 5.34
N ILE A 1038 28.28 11.49 6.43
CA ILE A 1038 28.26 12.81 7.05
C ILE A 1038 29.34 12.92 8.12
N ALA A 1039 29.30 12.04 9.14
CA ALA A 1039 30.17 12.12 10.31
C ALA A 1039 31.63 11.90 9.94
N MET A 1040 31.93 10.82 9.23
CA MET A 1040 33.30 10.58 8.78
C MET A 1040 33.78 11.65 7.79
N GLY A 1041 32.96 12.08 6.83
CA GLY A 1041 33.34 13.10 5.85
C GLY A 1041 33.64 14.47 6.49
N ILE A 1042 32.81 14.92 7.43
CA ILE A 1042 33.11 16.15 8.19
C ILE A 1042 34.40 15.94 9.01
N GLY A 1043 34.59 14.73 9.55
CA GLY A 1043 35.75 14.37 10.34
C GLY A 1043 37.04 14.44 9.52
N THR A 1044 37.07 13.93 8.30
CA THR A 1044 38.25 14.01 7.43
C THR A 1044 38.62 15.44 7.08
N ALA A 1045 37.61 16.29 6.81
CA ALA A 1045 37.83 17.71 6.55
C ALA A 1045 38.28 18.48 7.79
N MET A 1046 37.81 18.10 8.98
CA MET A 1046 38.22 18.68 10.25
C MET A 1046 39.65 18.29 10.63
N TRP A 1047 40.00 17.01 10.50
CA TRP A 1047 41.32 16.50 10.90
C TRP A 1047 42.42 16.88 9.92
N GLY A 1048 42.14 16.97 8.60
CA GLY A 1048 43.14 17.27 7.57
C GLY A 1048 44.04 18.47 7.88
N PRO A 1049 43.51 19.66 8.23
CA PRO A 1049 44.30 20.80 8.69
C PRO A 1049 45.04 20.54 10.01
N LEU A 1050 44.44 19.82 10.95
CA LEU A 1050 45.01 19.59 12.28
C LEU A 1050 46.20 18.63 12.25
N VAL A 1051 46.20 17.63 11.36
CA VAL A 1051 47.30 16.67 11.25
C VAL A 1051 48.54 17.24 10.55
N MET A 1052 48.50 18.46 10.02
CA MET A 1052 49.68 19.14 9.48
C MET A 1052 50.77 19.35 10.54
N ASP A 1053 52.03 19.39 10.10
CA ASP A 1053 53.16 19.59 11.01
C ASP A 1053 53.19 21.03 11.57
N PRO A 1054 53.68 21.25 12.81
CA PRO A 1054 53.80 22.59 13.39
C PRO A 1054 54.70 23.51 12.55
N PRO A 1055 54.36 24.80 12.36
CA PRO A 1055 53.30 25.57 13.02
C PRO A 1055 51.92 25.54 12.32
N ALA A 1056 51.78 24.87 11.18
CA ALA A 1056 50.52 24.86 10.41
C ALA A 1056 49.43 24.00 11.06
N GLY A 1057 49.81 22.99 11.83
CA GLY A 1057 48.90 22.12 12.59
C GLY A 1057 49.53 21.56 13.88
N LEU A 1058 48.94 20.49 14.39
CA LEU A 1058 49.33 19.82 15.63
C LEU A 1058 50.23 18.58 15.41
N GLY A 1059 50.25 18.04 14.18
CA GLY A 1059 50.88 16.77 13.82
C GLY A 1059 50.08 15.53 14.26
N PHE A 1060 50.27 14.40 13.58
CA PHE A 1060 49.50 13.17 13.78
C PHE A 1060 49.43 12.71 15.24
N ARG A 1061 50.57 12.65 15.93
CA ARG A 1061 50.64 12.16 17.32
C ARG A 1061 49.83 13.01 18.29
N ASN A 1062 49.78 14.33 18.11
CA ASN A 1062 48.97 15.19 18.98
C ASN A 1062 47.49 15.13 18.61
N CYS A 1063 47.16 14.98 17.33
CA CYS A 1063 45.77 14.72 16.91
C CYS A 1063 45.21 13.46 17.55
N PHE A 1064 45.96 12.35 17.59
CA PHE A 1064 45.52 11.13 18.29
C PHE A 1064 45.32 11.35 19.80
N ARG A 1065 46.10 12.21 20.46
CA ARG A 1065 45.89 12.56 21.89
C ARG A 1065 44.64 13.40 22.09
N VAL A 1066 44.42 14.38 21.22
CA VAL A 1066 43.23 15.23 21.24
C VAL A 1066 41.98 14.40 20.99
N ASP A 1067 42.03 13.47 20.03
CA ASP A 1067 40.94 12.53 19.73
C ASP A 1067 40.64 11.62 20.93
N ALA A 1068 41.67 11.02 21.55
CA ALA A 1068 41.52 10.20 22.74
C ALA A 1068 40.89 10.96 23.92
N ALA A 1069 41.29 12.22 24.16
CA ALA A 1069 40.69 13.05 25.20
C ALA A 1069 39.24 13.44 24.84
N GLY A 1070 39.00 13.80 23.58
CA GLY A 1070 37.69 14.22 23.08
C GLY A 1070 36.64 13.10 23.17
N ILE A 1071 36.98 11.88 22.75
CA ILE A 1071 36.03 10.76 22.75
C ILE A 1071 35.69 10.28 24.16
N VAL A 1072 36.64 10.34 25.10
CA VAL A 1072 36.38 10.03 26.53
C VAL A 1072 35.48 11.10 27.15
N LEU A 1073 35.78 12.38 26.92
CA LEU A 1073 34.96 13.48 27.40
C LEU A 1073 33.52 13.38 26.86
N TRP A 1074 33.37 13.11 25.56
CA TRP A 1074 32.06 12.88 24.97
C TRP A 1074 31.37 11.65 25.55
N GLY A 1075 32.10 10.55 25.81
CA GLY A 1075 31.58 9.37 26.49
C GLY A 1075 30.95 9.71 27.85
N LEU A 1076 31.60 10.56 28.64
CA LEU A 1076 31.07 11.02 29.93
C LEU A 1076 29.85 11.94 29.78
N ILE A 1077 29.86 12.85 28.80
CA ILE A 1077 28.72 13.73 28.49
C ILE A 1077 27.51 12.90 28.04
N TRP A 1078 27.75 11.95 27.15
CA TRP A 1078 26.75 11.02 26.64
C TRP A 1078 26.08 10.23 27.78
N GLN A 1079 26.90 9.61 28.63
CA GLN A 1079 26.42 8.79 29.74
C GLN A 1079 25.66 9.62 30.79
N SER A 1080 26.16 10.81 31.12
CA SER A 1080 25.47 11.71 32.05
C SER A 1080 24.14 12.21 31.49
N GLY A 1081 24.05 12.49 30.19
CA GLY A 1081 22.80 12.81 29.51
C GLY A 1081 21.76 11.69 29.59
N LEU A 1082 22.18 10.43 29.38
CA LEU A 1082 21.30 9.27 29.53
C LEU A 1082 20.84 9.08 30.98
N MET A 1083 21.74 9.24 31.96
CA MET A 1083 21.40 9.13 33.39
C MET A 1083 20.40 10.21 33.84
N LEU A 1084 20.62 11.46 33.42
CA LEU A 1084 19.70 12.58 33.74
C LEU A 1084 18.32 12.35 33.14
N ARG A 1085 18.25 11.79 31.94
CA ARG A 1085 16.99 11.45 31.29
C ARG A 1085 16.27 10.28 31.95
N HIS A 1086 17.01 9.25 32.36
CA HIS A 1086 16.43 8.12 33.10
C HIS A 1086 15.83 8.59 34.44
N ARG A 1087 16.55 9.45 35.17
CA ARG A 1087 16.05 10.08 36.41
C ARG A 1087 14.83 10.96 36.18
N SER A 1088 14.81 11.77 35.12
CA SER A 1088 13.66 12.64 34.83
C SER A 1088 12.43 11.86 34.38
N ARG A 1089 12.62 10.71 33.71
CA ARG A 1089 11.53 9.80 33.35
C ARG A 1089 10.92 9.13 34.58
N ILE A 1090 11.74 8.60 35.49
CA ILE A 1090 11.29 8.05 36.77
C ILE A 1090 10.57 9.12 37.60
N ALA A 1091 11.09 10.36 37.64
CA ALA A 1091 10.45 11.46 38.37
C ALA A 1091 9.09 11.85 37.78
N ARG A 1092 8.93 11.80 36.45
CA ARG A 1092 7.63 12.04 35.78
C ARG A 1092 6.65 10.90 36.00
N GLU A 1093 7.11 9.65 35.93
CA GLU A 1093 6.28 8.46 36.19
C GLU A 1093 5.81 8.43 37.66
N ALA A 1094 6.68 8.81 38.61
CA ALA A 1094 6.31 9.01 40.00
C ALA A 1094 5.27 10.13 40.18
N ALA A 1095 5.44 11.28 39.51
CA ALA A 1095 4.51 12.41 39.58
C ALA A 1095 3.13 12.11 38.95
N VAL A 1096 3.06 11.24 37.94
CA VAL A 1096 1.79 10.78 37.35
C VAL A 1096 1.08 9.78 38.26
N SER A 1097 1.82 9.00 39.06
CA SER A 1097 1.23 8.07 40.04
C SER A 1097 0.62 8.75 41.27
N GLU A 1098 0.99 10.01 41.55
CA GLU A 1098 0.53 10.77 42.73
C GLU A 1098 -0.69 11.69 42.46
N GLN A 1099 -1.30 11.67 41.26
CA GLN A 1099 -2.54 12.44 41.03
C GLN A 1099 -3.74 11.80 41.77
N PRO A 1100 -4.42 12.53 42.68
CA PRO A 1100 -5.57 12.00 43.42
C PRO A 1100 -6.82 11.88 42.54
N LEU A 1101 -7.59 10.81 42.80
CA LEU A 1101 -8.85 10.38 42.18
C LEU A 1101 -10.05 11.35 42.34
N THR A 1102 -9.90 12.66 42.16
CA THR A 1102 -10.99 13.62 42.45
C THR A 1102 -11.71 14.27 41.26
N ASP A 1103 -11.29 14.07 40.00
CA ASP A 1103 -11.96 14.73 38.85
C ASP A 1103 -12.60 13.77 37.83
N ARG A 1104 -13.31 12.75 38.31
CA ARG A 1104 -14.37 12.07 37.53
C ARG A 1104 -15.61 11.90 38.41
N ALA A 1105 -16.40 12.98 38.50
CA ALA A 1105 -17.81 12.97 38.88
C ALA A 1105 -18.60 13.76 37.84
#